data_AF-A0A150WRS7-F1
#
_entry.id   AF-A0A150WRS7-F1
#
_cell.length_a   1.000
_cell.length_b   1.000
_cell.length_c   1.000
_cell.angle_alpha   90.00
_cell.angle_beta   90.00
_cell.angle_gamma   90.00
#
_symmetry.space_group_name_H-M   'P 1'
#
loop_
_entity.id
_entity.type
_entity.pdbx_description
1 polymer ?
#
loop_
_entity_poly.entity_id
_entity_poly.type
_entity_poly.pdbx_seq_one_letter_code
_entity_poly.pdbx_strand_id
1 'polypeptide(L)'
;MKIKKYRYLMVGTILVAALAAAAFVASVEKPLGFEQVKSQYKISELVVLDSNGTALHRWRQNKLQKTVAWTSLSSMSPSLPKAVLKSEDRKFYSHSGVDLKALGASFYQRLFRRSPRGASTISMQMAKLISTQRSQYDGYAGKIKQIIAAIKLENSWTKDQILEAYLNLVSFRGEYRGIASVSEALFEKRPAGLTLKESTLLAVLVRSPNANLQAWSQRACWQERAYCRDMHEWIYRNSKKPAGNISEKKAIHFAQRLHNQGLKGEVKTYLHRDVQLYAQELMQSHIKGLKDRNVNDAAVMVVENKTGQVWAYVGGTGLSEETLYVDGLQSFRQAGSTLKPFLYATAFERGILSPDSWLEDSGVDIVFDNGVYKPQNHDRKFYGWVKAKTALGSSLNVPAVKVFKLLNDTTFYSKLQSLHFKKLEDPEHYGPALALGVADVTLEDLIQSYRTLANGGMYSTLNFTQDDISSTEKVFSEESSAQVTEILTASENRALGFGLDSVLSLPGVAVKTGTSKDMRDNWTVGYNERFTVGVWVGNFNGAPMWNVMGVTGAAPIWRNIMEYLEEKYPSKVSGIQKTKLAESSKPERFPKARIVYPQNGMVLALDPAIPKKNQRMPLIAEATGEGRIEWRINGIKKAASQKAGTFMWTPVLGKHRFELFKNGQLAQSVEVLVK
;
A
#
# COMPACT_ATOMS: atom_id res chain seq x y z
N MET A 1 -5.12 -33.86 89.69
CA MET A 1 -5.78 -34.30 88.43
C MET A 1 -6.23 -33.17 87.49
N LYS A 2 -6.53 -31.94 87.96
CA LYS A 2 -7.04 -30.84 87.10
C LYS A 2 -6.00 -30.22 86.13
N ILE A 3 -4.70 -30.19 86.48
CA ILE A 3 -3.64 -29.56 85.65
C ILE A 3 -3.34 -30.34 84.34
N LYS A 4 -3.43 -31.68 84.36
CA LYS A 4 -3.22 -32.50 83.15
C LYS A 4 -4.31 -32.28 82.10
N LYS A 5 -5.57 -32.07 82.51
CA LYS A 5 -6.71 -31.83 81.60
C LYS A 5 -6.59 -30.51 80.84
N TYR A 6 -6.07 -29.45 81.49
CA TYR A 6 -5.77 -28.17 80.84
C TYR A 6 -4.61 -28.26 79.83
N ARG A 7 -3.57 -29.08 80.10
CA ARG A 7 -2.48 -29.29 79.13
C ARG A 7 -2.95 -29.99 77.86
N TYR A 8 -3.79 -31.03 77.96
CA TYR A 8 -4.35 -31.69 76.78
C TYR A 8 -5.30 -30.79 75.99
N LEU A 9 -6.11 -29.97 76.68
CA LEU A 9 -6.97 -28.99 76.03
C LEU A 9 -6.14 -27.94 75.28
N MET A 10 -5.09 -27.40 75.92
CA MET A 10 -4.20 -26.40 75.33
C MET A 10 -3.43 -26.95 74.12
N VAL A 11 -2.91 -28.18 74.21
CA VAL A 11 -2.23 -28.86 73.08
C VAL A 11 -3.22 -29.12 71.94
N GLY A 12 -4.45 -29.56 72.24
CA GLY A 12 -5.50 -29.74 71.24
C GLY A 12 -5.87 -28.44 70.52
N THR A 13 -6.02 -27.33 71.25
CA THR A 13 -6.31 -26.01 70.66
C THR A 13 -5.16 -25.51 69.78
N ILE A 14 -3.90 -25.71 70.20
CA ILE A 14 -2.72 -25.35 69.39
C ILE A 14 -2.68 -26.19 68.11
N LEU A 15 -2.99 -27.49 68.18
CA LEU A 15 -3.00 -28.37 67.03
C LEU A 15 -4.08 -27.96 66.02
N VAL A 16 -5.30 -27.67 66.49
CA VAL A 16 -6.40 -27.19 65.65
C VAL A 16 -6.05 -25.83 65.02
N ALA A 17 -5.45 -24.91 65.77
CA ALA A 17 -5.01 -23.63 65.25
C ALA A 17 -3.89 -23.79 64.20
N ALA A 18 -2.95 -24.70 64.41
CA ALA A 18 -1.88 -24.99 63.45
C ALA A 18 -2.42 -25.64 62.17
N LEU A 19 -3.37 -26.58 62.27
CA LEU A 19 -4.04 -27.19 61.13
C LEU A 19 -4.88 -26.16 60.35
N ALA A 20 -5.61 -25.29 61.06
CA ALA A 20 -6.36 -24.20 60.44
C ALA A 20 -5.43 -23.21 59.72
N ALA A 21 -4.28 -22.86 60.32
CA ALA A 21 -3.28 -22.01 59.69
C ALA A 21 -2.64 -22.68 58.46
N ALA A 22 -2.30 -23.96 58.54
CA ALA A 22 -1.78 -24.74 57.42
C ALA A 22 -2.80 -24.85 56.27
N ALA A 23 -4.07 -25.14 56.59
CA ALA A 23 -5.17 -25.16 55.62
C ALA A 23 -5.37 -23.77 54.98
N PHE A 24 -5.27 -22.69 55.76
CA PHE A 24 -5.33 -21.33 55.23
C PHE A 24 -4.17 -21.02 54.28
N VAL A 25 -2.94 -21.38 54.63
CA VAL A 25 -1.77 -21.24 53.75
C VAL A 25 -1.93 -22.07 52.47
N ALA A 26 -2.43 -23.30 52.58
CA ALA A 26 -2.70 -24.16 51.44
C ALA A 26 -3.80 -23.60 50.52
N SER A 27 -4.81 -22.92 51.08
CA SER A 27 -5.90 -22.28 50.33
C SER A 27 -5.44 -21.12 49.43
N VAL A 28 -4.27 -20.52 49.68
CA VAL A 28 -3.70 -19.49 48.80
C VAL A 28 -3.13 -20.17 47.57
N GLU A 29 -3.70 -19.89 46.39
CA GLU A 29 -3.24 -20.46 45.12
C GLU A 29 -1.74 -20.25 44.90
N LYS A 30 -1.10 -21.25 44.27
CA LYS A 30 0.30 -21.14 43.84
C LYS A 30 0.37 -20.13 42.68
N PRO A 31 1.29 -19.14 42.72
CA PRO A 31 1.45 -18.19 41.63
C PRO A 31 1.87 -18.91 40.34
N LEU A 32 1.48 -18.34 39.20
CA LEU A 32 1.88 -18.78 37.86
C LEU A 32 3.41 -18.85 37.75
N GLY A 33 3.95 -19.73 36.89
CA GLY A 33 5.38 -19.78 36.60
C GLY A 33 5.85 -18.58 35.79
N PHE A 34 7.14 -18.21 35.87
CA PHE A 34 7.71 -17.07 35.13
C PHE A 34 7.49 -17.19 33.62
N GLU A 35 7.86 -18.33 33.03
CA GLU A 35 7.65 -18.59 31.60
C GLU A 35 6.16 -18.64 31.20
N GLN A 36 5.30 -19.05 32.12
CA GLN A 36 3.85 -19.04 31.90
C GLN A 36 3.32 -17.59 31.87
N VAL A 37 3.79 -16.72 32.77
CA VAL A 37 3.44 -15.30 32.75
C VAL A 37 3.96 -14.61 31.50
N LYS A 38 5.19 -14.92 31.09
CA LYS A 38 5.81 -14.37 29.88
C LYS A 38 5.10 -14.82 28.60
N SER A 39 4.72 -16.09 28.49
CA SER A 39 3.98 -16.60 27.32
C SER A 39 2.53 -16.08 27.25
N GLN A 40 1.91 -15.77 28.39
CA GLN A 40 0.58 -15.13 28.45
C GLN A 40 0.62 -13.61 28.21
N TYR A 41 1.82 -13.01 28.13
CA TYR A 41 1.97 -11.58 27.91
C TYR A 41 1.56 -11.20 26.48
N LYS A 42 0.53 -10.36 26.36
CA LYS A 42 0.01 -9.90 25.07
C LYS A 42 0.47 -8.47 24.77
N ILE A 43 1.18 -8.31 23.66
CA ILE A 43 1.49 -7.01 23.07
C ILE A 43 0.17 -6.42 22.53
N SER A 44 -0.05 -5.14 22.76
CA SER A 44 -1.27 -4.42 22.36
C SER A 44 -1.19 -3.76 20.99
N GLU A 45 -0.03 -3.91 20.35
CA GLU A 45 0.35 -3.30 19.09
C GLU A 45 0.81 -4.39 18.12
N LEU A 46 0.49 -4.19 16.85
CA LEU A 46 1.15 -4.86 15.74
C LEU A 46 2.35 -4.01 15.35
N VAL A 47 3.54 -4.59 15.36
CA VAL A 47 4.78 -3.92 14.94
C VAL A 47 5.18 -4.44 13.58
N VAL A 48 5.15 -3.57 12.58
CA VAL A 48 5.61 -3.87 11.23
C VAL A 48 7.11 -3.65 11.19
N LEU A 49 7.87 -4.72 10.97
CA LEU A 49 9.32 -4.67 10.83
C LEU A 49 9.71 -4.67 9.35
N ASP A 50 10.73 -3.90 8.99
CA ASP A 50 11.36 -3.96 7.65
C ASP A 50 12.08 -5.30 7.42
N SER A 51 12.63 -5.46 6.22
CA SER A 51 13.41 -6.64 5.81
C SER A 51 14.62 -6.93 6.71
N ASN A 52 15.15 -5.91 7.39
CA ASN A 52 16.27 -6.00 8.34
C ASN A 52 15.84 -6.18 9.80
N GLY A 53 14.54 -6.23 10.10
CA GLY A 53 14.00 -6.38 11.46
C GLY A 53 13.88 -5.07 12.25
N THR A 54 14.03 -3.91 11.60
CA THR A 54 13.82 -2.60 12.24
C THR A 54 12.36 -2.19 12.14
N ALA A 55 11.79 -1.65 13.23
CA ALA A 55 10.40 -1.18 13.22
C ALA A 55 10.18 -0.04 12.20
N LEU A 56 9.19 -0.24 11.34
CA LEU A 56 8.65 0.74 10.40
C LEU A 56 7.39 1.42 10.95
N HIS A 57 6.43 0.62 11.44
CA HIS A 57 5.13 1.10 11.90
C HIS A 57 4.70 0.36 13.17
N ARG A 58 3.91 1.03 14.00
CA ARG A 58 3.23 0.42 15.16
C ARG A 58 1.74 0.69 15.07
N TRP A 59 0.98 -0.35 14.75
CA TRP A 59 -0.47 -0.27 14.66
C TRP A 59 -1.09 -0.65 16.00
N ARG A 60 -1.84 0.28 16.58
CA ARG A 60 -2.44 0.09 17.89
C ARG A 60 -3.73 -0.73 17.83
N GLN A 61 -3.71 -1.93 18.42
CA GLN A 61 -4.86 -2.82 18.44
C GLN A 61 -5.79 -2.57 19.64
N ASN A 62 -5.23 -2.27 20.82
CA ASN A 62 -6.00 -2.00 22.03
C ASN A 62 -5.92 -0.52 22.43
N LYS A 63 -7.06 0.19 22.37
CA LYS A 63 -7.18 1.59 22.75
C LYS A 63 -7.25 1.83 24.27
N LEU A 64 -7.49 0.78 25.07
CA LEU A 64 -7.62 0.87 26.53
C LEU A 64 -6.31 0.55 27.27
N GLN A 65 -5.40 -0.21 26.64
CA GLN A 65 -4.14 -0.61 27.25
C GLN A 65 -3.03 -0.67 26.21
N LYS A 66 -1.91 -0.01 26.49
CA LYS A 66 -0.68 -0.02 25.71
C LYS A 66 0.39 -0.89 26.40
N THR A 67 0.66 -2.04 25.81
CA THR A 67 1.76 -2.98 26.08
C THR A 67 2.62 -3.13 24.83
N VAL A 68 3.93 -3.06 25.02
CA VAL A 68 4.95 -3.25 23.97
C VAL A 68 5.71 -4.57 24.22
N ALA A 69 6.70 -4.92 23.40
CA ALA A 69 7.46 -6.16 23.58
C ALA A 69 8.05 -6.32 24.99
N TRP A 70 8.01 -7.56 25.51
CA TRP A 70 8.61 -7.91 26.81
C TRP A 70 10.11 -7.61 26.78
N THR A 71 10.58 -6.81 27.74
CA THR A 71 11.99 -6.42 27.82
C THR A 71 12.68 -7.21 28.93
N SER A 72 13.76 -7.93 28.62
CA SER A 72 14.55 -8.61 29.65
C SER A 72 15.23 -7.61 30.57
N LEU A 73 15.48 -7.99 31.83
CA LEU A 73 16.14 -7.12 32.80
C LEU A 73 17.55 -6.70 32.34
N SER A 74 18.26 -7.61 31.65
CA SER A 74 19.56 -7.35 31.02
C SER A 74 19.52 -6.33 29.88
N SER A 75 18.36 -6.16 29.24
CA SER A 75 18.14 -5.21 28.14
C SER A 75 17.62 -3.85 28.65
N MET A 76 17.63 -3.61 29.97
CA MET A 76 17.25 -2.34 30.58
C MET A 76 18.49 -1.59 31.08
N SER A 77 18.39 -0.26 31.11
CA SER A 77 19.43 0.57 31.75
C SER A 77 19.66 0.14 33.20
N PRO A 78 20.91 -0.06 33.65
CA PRO A 78 21.21 -0.43 35.04
C PRO A 78 20.72 0.60 36.07
N SER A 79 20.49 1.85 35.64
CA SER A 79 19.95 2.90 36.49
C SER A 79 18.48 2.68 36.84
N LEU A 80 17.73 1.99 35.97
CA LEU A 80 16.29 1.81 36.10
C LEU A 80 15.91 0.88 37.26
N PRO A 81 16.40 -0.38 37.33
CA PRO A 81 16.16 -1.24 38.48
C PRO A 81 16.59 -0.58 39.80
N LYS A 82 17.77 0.06 39.82
CA LYS A 82 18.28 0.77 41.02
C LYS A 82 17.33 1.86 41.49
N ALA A 83 16.82 2.69 40.58
CA ALA A 83 15.87 3.75 40.91
C ALA A 83 14.54 3.19 41.43
N VAL A 84 14.00 2.13 40.82
CA VAL A 84 12.76 1.49 41.26
C VAL A 84 12.94 0.87 42.65
N LEU A 85 14.00 0.11 42.87
CA LEU A 85 14.31 -0.46 44.19
C LEU A 85 14.48 0.61 45.27
N LYS A 86 15.16 1.73 44.95
CA LYS A 86 15.32 2.85 45.90
C LYS A 86 13.98 3.47 46.34
N SER A 87 13.01 3.49 45.42
CA SER A 87 11.66 4.07 45.59
C SER A 87 10.67 3.12 46.26
N GLU A 88 10.60 1.87 45.78
CA GLU A 88 9.60 0.86 46.17
C GLU A 88 10.10 -0.05 47.28
N ASP A 89 11.29 -0.63 47.13
CA ASP A 89 11.74 -1.77 47.94
C ASP A 89 13.27 -1.82 48.08
N ARG A 90 13.81 -1.01 49.01
CA ARG A 90 15.26 -0.82 49.18
C ARG A 90 16.00 -2.09 49.59
N LYS A 91 15.29 -3.02 50.22
CA LYS A 91 15.84 -4.27 50.78
C LYS A 91 15.43 -5.49 49.99
N PHE A 92 14.95 -5.30 48.75
CA PHE A 92 14.40 -6.34 47.90
C PHE A 92 15.26 -7.61 47.87
N TYR A 93 16.55 -7.50 47.58
CA TYR A 93 17.44 -8.66 47.50
C TYR A 93 17.75 -9.35 48.85
N SER A 94 17.40 -8.74 49.99
CA SER A 94 17.74 -9.24 51.33
C SER A 94 16.60 -9.96 52.06
N HIS A 95 15.35 -9.79 51.63
CA HIS A 95 14.19 -10.44 52.26
C HIS A 95 13.64 -11.58 51.40
N SER A 96 12.85 -12.48 51.98
CA SER A 96 12.20 -13.60 51.29
C SER A 96 10.69 -13.34 51.12
N GLY A 97 10.34 -12.40 50.25
CA GLY A 97 8.95 -12.02 49.95
C GLY A 97 8.44 -10.80 50.73
N VAL A 98 8.76 -10.69 52.01
CA VAL A 98 8.26 -9.61 52.89
C VAL A 98 9.37 -9.04 53.77
N ASP A 99 9.46 -7.70 53.86
CA ASP A 99 10.33 -7.04 54.84
C ASP A 99 9.61 -6.96 56.20
N LEU A 100 9.91 -7.93 57.08
CA LEU A 100 9.35 -8.01 58.43
C LEU A 100 9.64 -6.77 59.28
N LYS A 101 10.80 -6.11 59.10
CA LYS A 101 11.15 -4.89 59.83
C LYS A 101 10.30 -3.72 59.35
N ALA A 102 10.09 -3.59 58.04
CA ALA A 102 9.22 -2.57 57.47
C ALA A 102 7.74 -2.80 57.85
N LEU A 103 7.30 -4.06 57.86
CA LEU A 103 5.93 -4.44 58.22
C LEU A 103 5.64 -4.12 59.69
N GLY A 104 6.53 -4.50 60.61
CA GLY A 104 6.44 -4.14 62.03
C GLY A 104 6.49 -2.63 62.28
N ALA A 105 7.42 -1.91 61.60
CA ALA A 105 7.51 -0.46 61.72
C ALA A 105 6.25 0.25 61.20
N SER A 106 5.63 -0.25 60.13
CA SER A 106 4.38 0.30 59.59
C SER A 106 3.19 0.04 60.50
N PHE A 107 3.13 -1.11 61.16
CA PHE A 107 2.08 -1.44 62.12
C PHE A 107 2.17 -0.52 63.35
N TYR A 108 3.39 -0.34 63.90
CA TYR A 108 3.65 0.60 64.98
C TYR A 108 3.31 2.04 64.59
N GLN A 109 3.73 2.49 63.41
CA GLN A 109 3.39 3.84 62.93
C GLN A 109 1.89 4.01 62.73
N ARG A 110 1.16 3.01 62.25
CA ARG A 110 -0.29 3.11 62.06
C ARG A 110 -1.07 3.16 63.37
N LEU A 111 -0.54 2.52 64.43
CA LEU A 111 -1.14 2.54 65.77
C LEU A 111 -0.83 3.85 66.52
N PHE A 112 0.34 4.46 66.30
CA PHE A 112 0.84 5.57 67.13
C PHE A 112 1.15 6.89 66.38
N ARG A 113 1.08 6.95 65.04
CA ARG A 113 1.38 8.15 64.23
C ARG A 113 0.42 8.30 63.03
N ARG A 114 -0.04 9.53 62.74
CA ARG A 114 -0.96 9.85 61.63
C ARG A 114 -0.33 9.86 60.23
N SER A 115 0.76 9.11 59.98
CA SER A 115 1.37 9.03 58.65
C SER A 115 1.70 7.58 58.27
N PRO A 116 0.85 6.91 57.48
CA PRO A 116 1.10 5.53 57.06
C PRO A 116 2.18 5.49 55.96
N ARG A 117 3.32 4.85 56.24
CA ARG A 117 4.21 4.32 55.20
C ARG A 117 3.68 2.98 54.69
N GLY A 118 3.65 2.78 53.38
CA GLY A 118 3.30 1.49 52.78
C GLY A 118 4.39 0.46 53.04
N ALA A 119 4.03 -0.72 53.55
CA ALA A 119 4.94 -1.85 53.81
C ALA A 119 4.89 -2.96 52.75
N SER A 120 4.29 -2.70 51.57
CA SER A 120 4.21 -3.70 50.50
C SER A 120 5.56 -3.77 49.76
N THR A 121 6.15 -4.97 49.68
CA THR A 121 7.34 -5.26 48.86
C THR A 121 6.98 -5.42 47.39
N ILE A 122 7.98 -5.41 46.51
CA ILE A 122 7.78 -5.69 45.07
C ILE A 122 7.16 -7.08 44.87
N SER A 123 7.60 -8.09 45.63
CA SER A 123 7.07 -9.46 45.54
C SER A 123 5.59 -9.54 45.91
N MET A 124 5.14 -8.77 46.91
CA MET A 124 3.73 -8.67 47.26
C MET A 124 2.89 -8.01 46.16
N GLN A 125 3.40 -6.93 45.57
CA GLN A 125 2.73 -6.25 44.46
C GLN A 125 2.66 -7.17 43.24
N MET A 126 3.75 -7.86 42.93
CA MET A 126 3.87 -8.79 41.83
C MET A 126 2.88 -9.97 41.96
N ALA A 127 2.78 -10.58 43.15
CA ALA A 127 1.80 -11.64 43.41
C ALA A 127 0.35 -11.18 43.14
N LYS A 128 0.01 -9.93 43.48
CA LYS A 128 -1.30 -9.35 43.15
C LYS A 128 -1.45 -9.08 41.64
N LEU A 129 -0.39 -8.66 40.94
CA LEU A 129 -0.43 -8.33 39.51
C LEU A 129 -0.73 -9.55 38.62
N ILE A 130 -0.16 -10.71 38.93
CA ILE A 130 -0.31 -11.94 38.13
C ILE A 130 -1.51 -12.81 38.50
N SER A 131 -2.18 -12.52 39.61
CA SER A 131 -3.34 -13.30 40.01
C SER A 131 -4.56 -12.98 39.16
N THR A 132 -5.31 -14.02 38.81
CA THR A 132 -6.61 -13.95 38.13
C THR A 132 -7.71 -13.43 39.03
N GLN A 133 -7.62 -13.65 40.35
CA GLN A 133 -8.61 -13.24 41.35
C GLN A 133 -8.07 -12.08 42.22
N ARG A 134 -7.82 -10.90 41.63
CA ARG A 134 -7.19 -9.78 42.33
C ARG A 134 -7.93 -9.31 43.60
N SER A 135 -9.26 -9.44 43.62
CA SER A 135 -10.11 -9.05 44.75
C SER A 135 -9.84 -9.85 46.02
N GLN A 136 -9.27 -11.06 45.91
CA GLN A 136 -8.94 -11.88 47.07
C GLN A 136 -7.86 -11.27 47.97
N TYR A 137 -7.11 -10.29 47.46
CA TYR A 137 -6.04 -9.59 48.20
C TYR A 137 -6.49 -8.26 48.81
N ASP A 138 -7.78 -7.94 48.76
CA ASP A 138 -8.32 -6.72 49.34
C ASP A 138 -8.71 -6.93 50.82
N GLY A 139 -8.72 -5.84 51.60
CA GLY A 139 -8.97 -5.88 53.04
C GLY A 139 -7.84 -6.50 53.88
N TYR A 140 -8.10 -6.69 55.18
CA TYR A 140 -7.09 -7.19 56.13
C TYR A 140 -6.73 -8.66 55.89
N ALA A 141 -7.73 -9.53 55.67
CA ALA A 141 -7.51 -10.94 55.37
C ALA A 141 -6.79 -11.12 54.01
N GLY A 142 -7.14 -10.31 53.01
CA GLY A 142 -6.48 -10.32 51.71
C GLY A 142 -5.00 -9.90 51.79
N LYS A 143 -4.64 -9.02 52.74
CA LYS A 143 -3.24 -8.66 52.98
C LYS A 143 -2.40 -9.83 53.48
N ILE A 144 -2.96 -10.71 54.32
CA ILE A 144 -2.31 -11.94 54.77
C ILE A 144 -2.15 -12.91 53.59
N LYS A 145 -3.19 -13.07 52.77
CA LYS A 145 -3.10 -13.87 51.53
C LYS A 145 -2.01 -13.35 50.59
N GLN A 146 -1.84 -12.02 50.50
CA GLN A 146 -0.80 -11.38 49.69
C GLN A 146 0.61 -11.69 50.22
N ILE A 147 0.80 -11.70 51.54
CA ILE A 147 2.06 -12.07 52.19
C ILE A 147 2.41 -13.52 51.86
N ILE A 148 1.47 -14.44 52.03
CA ILE A 148 1.66 -15.87 51.75
C ILE A 148 1.98 -16.07 50.25
N ALA A 149 1.24 -15.41 49.36
CA ALA A 149 1.47 -15.48 47.92
C ALA A 149 2.85 -14.94 47.53
N ALA A 150 3.34 -13.87 48.16
CA ALA A 150 4.68 -13.32 47.94
C ALA A 150 5.78 -14.31 48.34
N ILE A 151 5.63 -14.98 49.48
CA ILE A 151 6.58 -16.02 49.92
C ILE A 151 6.57 -17.20 48.94
N LYS A 152 5.37 -17.67 48.53
CA LYS A 152 5.24 -18.73 47.53
C LYS A 152 5.86 -18.35 46.18
N LEU A 153 5.78 -17.08 45.79
CA LEU A 153 6.39 -16.54 44.57
C LEU A 153 7.93 -16.56 44.66
N GLU A 154 8.50 -16.13 45.79
CA GLU A 154 9.97 -16.12 45.95
C GLU A 154 10.58 -17.51 46.09
N ASN A 155 9.80 -18.51 46.49
CA ASN A 155 10.24 -19.91 46.49
C ASN A 155 10.28 -20.52 45.09
N SER A 156 9.61 -19.91 44.09
CA SER A 156 9.51 -20.45 42.73
C SER A 156 10.22 -19.60 41.69
N TRP A 157 10.44 -18.31 41.93
CA TRP A 157 11.06 -17.36 41.01
C TRP A 157 12.31 -16.74 41.61
N THR A 158 13.31 -16.46 40.78
CA THR A 158 14.48 -15.68 41.21
C THR A 158 14.11 -14.20 41.42
N LYS A 159 14.91 -13.49 42.21
CA LYS A 159 14.73 -12.03 42.42
C LYS A 159 14.72 -11.24 41.12
N ASP A 160 15.60 -11.61 40.18
CA ASP A 160 15.69 -10.95 38.89
C ASP A 160 14.48 -11.25 38.01
N GLN A 161 13.93 -12.48 38.05
CA GLN A 161 12.67 -12.81 37.37
C GLN A 161 11.48 -12.02 37.92
N ILE A 162 11.39 -11.89 39.26
CA ILE A 162 10.34 -11.10 39.91
C ILE A 162 10.45 -9.64 39.50
N LEU A 163 11.66 -9.08 39.53
CA LEU A 163 11.88 -7.69 39.15
C LEU A 163 11.61 -7.47 37.66
N GLU A 164 12.13 -8.32 36.78
CA GLU A 164 11.87 -8.27 35.34
C GLU A 164 10.37 -8.25 35.03
N ALA A 165 9.62 -9.19 35.59
CA ALA A 165 8.19 -9.28 35.35
C ALA A 165 7.43 -8.10 35.97
N TYR A 166 7.83 -7.64 37.17
CA TYR A 166 7.24 -6.46 37.78
C TYR A 166 7.40 -5.22 36.90
N LEU A 167 8.61 -4.99 36.36
CA LEU A 167 8.89 -3.86 35.46
C LEU A 167 8.13 -3.95 34.13
N ASN A 168 7.80 -5.16 33.65
CA ASN A 168 7.00 -5.36 32.43
C ASN A 168 5.47 -5.29 32.67
N LEU A 169 4.99 -5.53 33.89
CA LEU A 169 3.56 -5.67 34.19
C LEU A 169 2.96 -4.51 34.97
N VAL A 170 3.76 -3.70 35.65
CA VAL A 170 3.29 -2.55 36.42
C VAL A 170 2.54 -1.56 35.53
N SER A 171 1.38 -1.09 36.01
CA SER A 171 0.54 -0.14 35.27
C SER A 171 0.87 1.29 35.66
N PHE A 172 0.84 2.17 34.67
CA PHE A 172 1.00 3.61 34.83
C PHE A 172 -0.30 4.33 34.50
N ARG A 173 -0.35 5.65 34.70
CA ARG A 173 -1.54 6.44 34.40
C ARG A 173 -1.93 6.32 32.93
N GLY A 174 -3.25 6.22 32.70
CA GLY A 174 -3.82 6.06 31.37
C GLY A 174 -3.76 4.60 30.94
N GLU A 175 -3.25 4.38 29.74
CA GLU A 175 -3.25 3.07 29.07
C GLU A 175 -1.95 2.27 29.27
N TYR A 176 -0.86 2.89 29.73
CA TYR A 176 0.45 2.26 29.67
C TYR A 176 0.65 1.16 30.73
N ARG A 177 1.15 0.00 30.28
CA ARG A 177 1.56 -1.11 31.14
C ARG A 177 2.98 -1.55 30.79
N GLY A 178 3.81 -1.66 31.82
CA GLY A 178 5.23 -1.92 31.73
C GLY A 178 6.06 -0.65 31.51
N ILE A 179 7.32 -0.68 31.94
CA ILE A 179 8.21 0.48 31.81
C ILE A 179 8.54 0.77 30.35
N ALA A 180 8.66 -0.25 29.51
CA ALA A 180 8.96 -0.06 28.09
C ALA A 180 7.92 0.83 27.39
N SER A 181 6.63 0.62 27.66
CA SER A 181 5.56 1.42 27.02
C SER A 181 5.57 2.88 27.48
N VAL A 182 5.86 3.15 28.76
CA VAL A 182 5.98 4.53 29.28
C VAL A 182 7.29 5.18 28.88
N SER A 183 8.37 4.42 28.81
CA SER A 183 9.68 4.91 28.38
C SER A 183 9.61 5.48 26.97
N GLU A 184 8.99 4.73 26.06
CA GLU A 184 8.74 5.18 24.69
C GLU A 184 7.81 6.40 24.68
N ALA A 185 6.72 6.39 25.45
CA ALA A 185 5.74 7.48 25.45
C ALA A 185 6.23 8.80 26.07
N LEU A 186 7.06 8.74 27.11
CA LEU A 186 7.53 9.93 27.84
C LEU A 186 8.88 10.43 27.34
N PHE A 187 9.79 9.53 26.94
CA PHE A 187 11.18 9.87 26.62
C PHE A 187 11.57 9.55 25.18
N GLU A 188 10.69 8.93 24.39
CA GLU A 188 10.99 8.46 23.03
C GLU A 188 12.21 7.53 22.98
N LYS A 189 12.39 6.74 24.05
CA LYS A 189 13.56 5.85 24.24
C LYS A 189 13.14 4.44 24.61
N ARG A 190 13.91 3.45 24.13
CA ARG A 190 13.90 2.08 24.67
C ARG A 190 14.43 2.08 26.10
N PRO A 191 14.02 1.14 26.98
CA PRO A 191 14.51 1.05 28.36
C PRO A 191 16.03 1.01 28.53
N ALA A 192 16.75 0.47 27.54
CA ALA A 192 18.21 0.44 27.52
C ALA A 192 18.84 1.85 27.51
N GLY A 193 18.19 2.83 26.87
CA GLY A 193 18.69 4.19 26.70
C GLY A 193 18.31 5.16 27.83
N LEU A 194 17.64 4.68 28.89
CA LEU A 194 17.20 5.52 29.99
C LEU A 194 18.38 5.99 30.86
N THR A 195 18.46 7.30 31.06
CA THR A 195 19.40 7.91 32.00
C THR A 195 18.94 7.72 33.45
N LEU A 196 19.82 8.00 34.41
CA LEU A 196 19.46 7.99 35.84
C LEU A 196 18.31 8.96 36.16
N LYS A 197 18.28 10.13 35.53
CA LYS A 197 17.21 11.14 35.74
C LYS A 197 15.86 10.57 35.29
N GLU A 198 15.80 10.03 34.08
CA GLU A 198 14.58 9.45 33.49
C GLU A 198 14.13 8.19 34.27
N SER A 199 15.09 7.39 34.72
CA SER A 199 14.85 6.23 35.59
C SER A 199 14.21 6.61 36.93
N THR A 200 14.69 7.67 37.58
CA THR A 200 14.10 8.21 38.81
C THR A 200 12.68 8.74 38.58
N LEU A 201 12.47 9.45 37.48
CA LEU A 201 11.14 9.94 37.11
C LEU A 201 10.13 8.80 36.96
N LEU A 202 10.51 7.70 36.30
CA LEU A 202 9.69 6.50 36.17
C LEU A 202 9.46 5.78 37.51
N ALA A 203 10.50 5.63 38.33
CA ALA A 203 10.40 4.97 39.64
C ALA A 203 9.41 5.66 40.59
N VAL A 204 9.25 6.98 40.47
CA VAL A 204 8.22 7.72 41.21
C VAL A 204 6.82 7.44 40.68
N LEU A 205 6.65 7.31 39.37
CA LEU A 205 5.36 6.99 38.75
C LEU A 205 4.93 5.54 39.01
N VAL A 206 5.87 4.60 39.16
CA VAL A 206 5.59 3.24 39.64
C VAL A 206 4.88 3.30 41.00
N ARG A 207 5.44 4.07 41.93
CA ARG A 207 4.91 4.25 43.29
C ARG A 207 3.55 4.92 43.32
N SER A 208 3.34 5.86 42.42
CA SER A 208 2.14 6.70 42.40
C SER A 208 1.80 7.07 40.98
N PRO A 209 1.12 6.16 40.27
CA PRO A 209 0.78 6.34 38.86
C PRO A 209 0.04 7.66 38.60
N ASN A 210 -0.82 8.05 39.54
CA ASN A 210 -1.67 9.24 39.44
C ASN A 210 -1.08 10.50 40.09
N ALA A 211 0.25 10.55 40.31
CA ALA A 211 0.88 11.76 40.83
C ALA A 211 0.65 12.96 39.89
N ASN A 212 0.19 14.08 40.44
CA ASN A 212 0.14 15.35 39.70
C ASN A 212 1.57 15.91 39.50
N LEU A 213 1.72 16.94 38.66
CA LEU A 213 3.04 17.48 38.28
C LEU A 213 3.87 17.91 39.50
N GLN A 214 3.25 18.58 40.47
CA GLN A 214 3.91 19.02 41.69
C GLN A 214 4.38 17.84 42.54
N ALA A 215 3.51 16.86 42.78
CA ALA A 215 3.83 15.67 43.55
C ALA A 215 4.90 14.81 42.85
N TRP A 216 4.84 14.69 41.53
CA TRP A 216 5.84 13.97 40.73
C TRP A 216 7.21 14.62 40.87
N SER A 217 7.30 15.94 40.68
CA SER A 217 8.54 16.70 40.80
C SER A 217 9.12 16.66 42.22
N GLN A 218 8.31 16.89 43.25
CA GLN A 218 8.77 16.87 44.65
C GLN A 218 9.32 15.51 45.04
N ARG A 219 8.66 14.42 44.64
CA ARG A 219 9.10 13.06 44.98
C ARG A 219 10.36 12.66 44.20
N ALA A 220 10.45 13.03 42.93
CA ALA A 220 11.66 12.80 42.13
C ALA A 220 12.86 13.53 42.72
N CYS A 221 12.67 14.80 43.10
CA CYS A 221 13.68 15.61 43.79
C CYS A 221 14.10 15.02 45.14
N TRP A 222 13.15 14.48 45.92
CA TRP A 222 13.48 13.84 47.19
C TRP A 222 14.33 12.57 47.00
N GLN A 223 14.05 11.81 45.95
CA GLN A 223 14.79 10.60 45.62
C GLN A 223 16.20 10.89 45.09
N GLU A 224 16.35 11.88 44.21
CA GLU A 224 17.64 12.32 43.65
C GLU A 224 17.77 13.85 43.70
N ARG A 225 18.27 14.37 44.83
CA ARG A 225 18.41 15.82 45.07
C ARG A 225 19.31 16.51 44.06
N ALA A 226 20.35 15.82 43.57
CA ALA A 226 21.32 16.37 42.63
C ALA A 226 20.69 16.83 41.30
N TYR A 227 19.57 16.23 40.89
CA TYR A 227 18.91 16.52 39.60
C TYR A 227 17.59 17.28 39.75
N CYS A 228 17.32 17.84 40.93
CA CYS A 228 16.01 18.42 41.26
C CYS A 228 15.56 19.51 40.28
N ARG A 229 16.45 20.45 39.94
CA ARG A 229 16.17 21.54 38.97
C ARG A 229 15.88 20.98 37.57
N ASP A 230 16.76 20.13 37.06
CA ASP A 230 16.63 19.51 35.73
C ASP A 230 15.34 18.70 35.59
N MET A 231 15.00 17.90 36.60
CA MET A 231 13.79 17.09 36.60
C MET A 231 12.53 17.96 36.64
N HIS A 232 12.55 19.06 37.40
CA HIS A 232 11.42 19.99 37.44
C HIS A 232 11.17 20.62 36.08
N GLU A 233 12.22 21.14 35.43
CA GLU A 233 12.12 21.71 34.08
C GLU A 233 11.67 20.67 33.06
N TRP A 234 12.23 19.46 33.11
CA TRP A 234 11.87 18.38 32.20
C TRP A 234 10.39 17.99 32.35
N ILE A 235 9.90 17.79 33.58
CA ILE A 235 8.49 17.47 33.85
C ILE A 235 7.60 18.59 33.31
N TYR A 236 7.93 19.85 33.61
CA TYR A 236 7.14 20.98 33.16
C TYR A 236 7.06 21.07 31.62
N ARG A 237 8.19 20.92 30.93
CA ARG A 237 8.25 20.96 29.45
C ARG A 237 7.49 19.79 28.81
N ASN A 238 7.65 18.57 29.32
CA ASN A 238 7.05 17.38 28.71
C ASN A 238 5.60 17.15 29.14
N SER A 239 5.17 17.70 30.29
CA SER A 239 3.76 17.64 30.70
C SER A 239 2.80 18.40 29.77
N LYS A 240 3.33 19.38 29.02
CA LYS A 240 2.58 20.15 28.03
C LYS A 240 2.58 19.52 26.64
N LYS A 241 3.45 18.52 26.38
CA LYS A 241 3.39 17.79 25.12
C LYS A 241 2.15 16.89 25.16
N PRO A 242 1.30 16.87 24.12
CA PRO A 242 0.29 15.82 24.01
C PRO A 242 1.02 14.47 24.11
N ALA A 243 0.51 13.55 24.93
CA ALA A 243 1.12 12.23 25.10
C ALA A 243 1.34 11.64 23.71
N GLY A 244 2.62 11.43 23.36
CA GLY A 244 3.02 11.25 21.98
C GLY A 244 2.27 10.09 21.34
N ASN A 245 1.36 10.39 20.41
CA ASN A 245 1.19 9.53 19.26
C ASN A 245 2.56 9.58 18.58
N ILE A 246 3.43 8.61 18.87
CA ILE A 246 4.63 8.39 18.09
C ILE A 246 4.12 8.09 16.68
N SER A 247 4.05 9.16 15.90
CA SER A 247 3.55 9.26 14.55
C SER A 247 4.57 8.63 13.63
N GLU A 248 4.83 7.34 13.79
CA GLU A 248 5.44 6.56 12.73
C GLU A 248 4.36 6.31 11.67
N LYS A 249 3.87 7.35 10.97
CA LYS A 249 2.96 7.20 9.81
C LYS A 249 3.67 6.61 8.59
N LYS A 250 4.74 5.83 8.80
CA LYS A 250 5.50 5.11 7.77
C LYS A 250 4.72 3.83 7.48
N ALA A 251 4.41 3.55 6.22
CA ALA A 251 3.70 2.32 5.82
C ALA A 251 2.36 2.07 6.59
N ILE A 252 1.61 3.13 6.95
CA ILE A 252 0.38 3.02 7.74
C ILE A 252 -0.66 2.08 7.12
N HIS A 253 -0.87 2.18 5.80
CA HIS A 253 -1.82 1.33 5.07
C HIS A 253 -1.39 -0.14 5.05
N PHE A 254 -0.08 -0.40 5.02
CA PHE A 254 0.42 -1.76 5.13
C PHE A 254 0.19 -2.33 6.53
N ALA A 255 0.41 -1.53 7.57
CA ALA A 255 0.09 -1.94 8.93
C ALA A 255 -1.41 -2.19 9.14
N GLN A 256 -2.28 -1.36 8.54
CA GLN A 256 -3.72 -1.54 8.51
C GLN A 256 -4.10 -2.85 7.80
N ARG A 257 -3.49 -3.15 6.66
CA ARG A 257 -3.69 -4.42 5.92
C ARG A 257 -3.36 -5.63 6.79
N LEU A 258 -2.17 -5.66 7.37
CA LEU A 258 -1.71 -6.75 8.24
C LEU A 258 -2.62 -6.88 9.49
N HIS A 259 -3.08 -5.76 10.04
CA HIS A 259 -4.04 -5.77 11.14
C HIS A 259 -5.39 -6.39 10.75
N ASN A 260 -5.92 -6.02 9.58
CA ASN A 260 -7.20 -6.56 9.08
C ASN A 260 -7.12 -8.05 8.75
N GLN A 261 -5.92 -8.56 8.43
CA GLN A 261 -5.65 -10.01 8.32
C GLN A 261 -5.57 -10.73 9.67
N GLY A 262 -5.68 -10.00 10.79
CA GLY A 262 -5.68 -10.57 12.14
C GLY A 262 -4.28 -10.83 12.71
N LEU A 263 -3.22 -10.36 12.05
CA LEU A 263 -1.84 -10.51 12.54
C LEU A 263 -1.61 -9.70 13.82
N LYS A 264 -0.74 -10.22 14.70
CA LYS A 264 -0.46 -9.67 16.04
C LYS A 264 1.02 -9.77 16.37
N GLY A 265 1.49 -8.90 17.26
CA GLY A 265 2.89 -8.91 17.70
C GLY A 265 3.81 -8.29 16.64
N GLU A 266 5.04 -8.80 16.55
CA GLU A 266 6.02 -8.32 15.56
C GLU A 266 5.90 -9.15 14.28
N VAL A 267 5.73 -8.47 13.14
CA VAL A 267 5.64 -9.11 11.82
C VAL A 267 6.82 -8.65 10.97
N LYS A 268 7.66 -9.59 10.55
CA LYS A 268 8.76 -9.33 9.62
C LYS A 268 8.24 -9.32 8.18
N THR A 269 8.62 -8.28 7.44
CA THR A 269 8.07 -8.00 6.11
C THR A 269 9.19 -7.85 5.10
N TYR A 270 8.85 -7.73 3.82
CA TYR A 270 9.82 -7.45 2.76
C TYR A 270 10.01 -5.95 2.45
N LEU A 271 9.34 -5.08 3.22
CA LEU A 271 9.51 -3.64 3.05
C LEU A 271 10.97 -3.26 3.33
N HIS A 272 11.58 -2.54 2.38
CA HIS A 272 12.91 -1.96 2.54
C HIS A 272 12.73 -0.54 3.06
N ARG A 273 13.30 -0.24 4.22
CA ARG A 273 13.05 1.02 4.92
C ARG A 273 13.43 2.25 4.09
N ASP A 274 14.59 2.21 3.45
CA ASP A 274 15.10 3.30 2.63
C ASP A 274 14.20 3.53 1.40
N VAL A 275 13.80 2.46 0.70
CA VAL A 275 12.88 2.52 -0.45
C VAL A 275 11.50 3.01 -0.03
N GLN A 276 10.95 2.49 1.07
CA GLN A 276 9.66 2.89 1.63
C GLN A 276 9.64 4.37 1.99
N LEU A 277 10.67 4.87 2.67
CA LEU A 277 10.76 6.26 3.09
C LEU A 277 10.96 7.19 1.89
N TYR A 278 11.88 6.85 0.99
CA TYR A 278 12.13 7.63 -0.21
C TYR A 278 10.87 7.76 -1.07
N ALA A 279 10.17 6.65 -1.36
CA ALA A 279 8.93 6.67 -2.13
C ALA A 279 7.84 7.52 -1.46
N GLN A 280 7.68 7.38 -0.13
CA GLN A 280 6.68 8.13 0.63
C GLN A 280 6.97 9.64 0.64
N GLU A 281 8.22 10.05 0.91
CA GLU A 281 8.64 11.45 0.97
C GLU A 281 8.59 12.13 -0.40
N LEU A 282 9.08 11.46 -1.44
CA LEU A 282 9.03 11.93 -2.82
C LEU A 282 7.58 12.15 -3.27
N MET A 283 6.72 11.16 -3.05
CA MET A 283 5.30 11.26 -3.39
C MET A 283 4.62 12.41 -2.63
N GLN A 284 4.85 12.54 -1.32
CA GLN A 284 4.31 13.64 -0.52
C GLN A 284 4.74 15.01 -1.02
N SER A 285 6.03 15.16 -1.34
CA SER A 285 6.59 16.40 -1.87
C SER A 285 5.97 16.76 -3.23
N HIS A 286 5.84 15.77 -4.12
CA HIS A 286 5.27 15.99 -5.45
C HIS A 286 3.81 16.42 -5.39
N ILE A 287 2.99 15.72 -4.59
CA ILE A 287 1.56 16.05 -4.47
C ILE A 287 1.34 17.42 -3.81
N LYS A 288 2.20 17.80 -2.86
CA LYS A 288 2.17 19.16 -2.29
C LYS A 288 2.34 20.24 -3.37
N GLY A 289 3.19 20.00 -4.36
CA GLY A 289 3.41 20.90 -5.50
C GLY A 289 2.27 20.92 -6.53
N LEU A 290 1.34 19.97 -6.48
CA LEU A 290 0.21 19.86 -7.40
C LEU A 290 -1.14 20.26 -6.78
N LYS A 291 -1.16 20.73 -5.53
CA LYS A 291 -2.40 21.11 -4.83
C LYS A 291 -3.22 22.15 -5.59
N ASP A 292 -2.58 23.14 -6.21
CA ASP A 292 -3.25 24.19 -6.98
C ASP A 292 -3.95 23.65 -8.25
N ARG A 293 -3.68 22.40 -8.62
CA ARG A 293 -4.33 21.68 -9.73
C ARG A 293 -5.38 20.68 -9.25
N ASN A 294 -5.86 20.84 -8.02
CA ASN A 294 -6.83 19.96 -7.37
C ASN A 294 -6.34 18.50 -7.30
N VAL A 295 -5.08 18.29 -6.92
CA VAL A 295 -4.48 16.97 -6.69
C VAL A 295 -4.20 16.81 -5.20
N ASN A 296 -4.79 15.80 -4.57
CA ASN A 296 -4.69 15.63 -3.12
C ASN A 296 -4.12 14.26 -2.69
N ASP A 297 -4.28 13.25 -3.53
CA ASP A 297 -3.98 11.86 -3.16
C ASP A 297 -3.09 11.17 -4.20
N ALA A 298 -2.35 10.18 -3.72
CA ALA A 298 -1.48 9.34 -4.52
C ALA A 298 -1.18 8.04 -3.79
N ALA A 299 -0.80 7.01 -4.55
CA ALA A 299 -0.36 5.73 -4.03
C ALA A 299 0.83 5.21 -4.85
N VAL A 300 1.74 4.49 -4.19
CA VAL A 300 2.96 3.94 -4.76
C VAL A 300 3.20 2.55 -4.20
N MET A 301 3.57 1.61 -5.07
CA MET A 301 4.11 0.32 -4.65
C MET A 301 5.29 -0.08 -5.53
N VAL A 302 6.31 -0.67 -4.89
CA VAL A 302 7.54 -1.17 -5.51
C VAL A 302 7.63 -2.67 -5.23
N VAL A 303 7.82 -3.45 -6.29
CA VAL A 303 7.88 -4.92 -6.21
C VAL A 303 9.13 -5.41 -6.92
N GLU A 304 9.85 -6.37 -6.31
CA GLU A 304 10.91 -7.10 -6.99
C GLU A 304 10.32 -8.18 -7.91
N ASN A 305 10.68 -8.15 -9.19
CA ASN A 305 10.09 -9.00 -10.22
C ASN A 305 10.33 -10.48 -9.95
N LYS A 306 11.55 -10.88 -9.61
CA LYS A 306 11.88 -12.31 -9.47
C LYS A 306 11.12 -12.98 -8.32
N THR A 307 11.12 -12.35 -7.13
CA THR A 307 10.54 -12.97 -5.93
C THR A 307 9.11 -12.54 -5.63
N GLY A 308 8.61 -11.47 -6.24
CA GLY A 308 7.31 -10.88 -5.90
C GLY A 308 7.31 -10.17 -4.55
N GLN A 309 8.48 -9.99 -3.92
CA GLN A 309 8.61 -9.28 -2.66
C GLN A 309 8.24 -7.81 -2.81
N VAL A 310 7.35 -7.33 -1.95
CA VAL A 310 6.95 -5.93 -1.90
C VAL A 310 7.96 -5.13 -1.08
N TRP A 311 8.70 -4.24 -1.75
CA TRP A 311 9.76 -3.44 -1.14
C TRP A 311 9.26 -2.09 -0.60
N ALA A 312 8.20 -1.55 -1.18
CA ALA A 312 7.52 -0.37 -0.66
C ALA A 312 6.00 -0.47 -0.86
N TYR A 313 5.24 -0.06 0.14
CA TYR A 313 3.78 -0.02 0.17
C TYR A 313 3.32 1.34 0.73
N VAL A 314 2.97 2.26 -0.16
CA VAL A 314 2.51 3.61 0.17
C VAL A 314 1.09 3.80 -0.35
N GLY A 315 0.09 3.50 0.49
CA GLY A 315 -1.32 3.57 0.09
C GLY A 315 -1.94 4.98 0.05
N GLY A 316 -1.23 6.02 0.46
CA GLY A 316 -1.80 7.38 0.56
C GLY A 316 -0.77 8.41 1.01
N THR A 317 -1.06 9.69 0.76
CA THR A 317 -0.14 10.81 1.06
C THR A 317 0.02 11.07 2.56
N GLY A 318 -0.99 10.72 3.38
CA GLY A 318 -0.98 11.01 4.81
C GLY A 318 -1.01 12.51 5.15
N LEU A 319 -1.35 13.36 4.16
CA LEU A 319 -1.45 14.82 4.31
C LEU A 319 -2.81 15.27 4.89
N SER A 320 -3.86 14.44 4.78
CA SER A 320 -5.19 14.68 5.33
C SER A 320 -5.52 13.63 6.40
N GLU A 321 -6.16 14.06 7.50
CA GLU A 321 -6.66 13.14 8.52
C GLU A 321 -7.89 12.35 8.05
N GLU A 322 -8.69 12.93 7.16
CA GLU A 322 -9.92 12.30 6.63
C GLU A 322 -9.60 11.11 5.72
N THR A 323 -8.53 11.20 4.94
CA THR A 323 -8.11 10.16 4.00
C THR A 323 -6.98 9.27 4.53
N LEU A 324 -6.58 9.44 5.80
CA LEU A 324 -5.42 8.78 6.39
C LEU A 324 -5.48 7.25 6.36
N TYR A 325 -6.69 6.67 6.33
CA TYR A 325 -6.94 5.22 6.34
C TYR A 325 -7.52 4.71 5.01
N VAL A 326 -7.53 5.55 3.96
CA VAL A 326 -7.98 5.15 2.62
C VAL A 326 -6.78 4.58 1.88
N ASP A 327 -6.78 3.26 1.67
CA ASP A 327 -5.70 2.60 0.93
C ASP A 327 -5.93 2.69 -0.59
N GLY A 328 -5.21 3.61 -1.22
CA GLY A 328 -5.19 3.82 -2.66
C GLY A 328 -4.63 2.64 -3.47
N LEU A 329 -3.86 1.74 -2.85
CA LEU A 329 -3.34 0.55 -3.54
C LEU A 329 -4.43 -0.50 -3.77
N GLN A 330 -5.45 -0.52 -2.90
CA GLN A 330 -6.61 -1.43 -2.97
C GLN A 330 -7.89 -0.73 -3.47
N SER A 331 -7.84 0.58 -3.71
CA SER A 331 -8.99 1.34 -4.18
C SER A 331 -9.25 1.08 -5.65
N PHE A 332 -10.47 0.68 -5.99
CA PHE A 332 -10.90 0.51 -7.38
C PHE A 332 -11.02 1.86 -8.09
N ARG A 333 -10.39 1.96 -9.25
CA ARG A 333 -10.31 3.17 -10.07
C ARG A 333 -10.28 2.81 -11.55
N GLN A 334 -10.78 3.68 -12.41
CA GLN A 334 -10.80 3.42 -13.85
C GLN A 334 -9.36 3.27 -14.39
N ALA A 335 -9.07 2.14 -15.03
CA ALA A 335 -7.71 1.79 -15.49
C ALA A 335 -7.15 2.75 -16.55
N GLY A 336 -8.02 3.24 -17.44
CA GLY A 336 -7.62 3.99 -18.63
C GLY A 336 -6.68 3.18 -19.53
N SER A 337 -5.77 3.85 -20.24
CA SER A 337 -4.91 3.17 -21.23
C SER A 337 -3.88 2.17 -20.66
N THR A 338 -3.88 1.88 -19.35
CA THR A 338 -2.99 0.88 -18.74
C THR A 338 -3.31 -0.56 -19.13
N LEU A 339 -4.50 -0.84 -19.67
CA LEU A 339 -4.87 -2.20 -20.10
C LEU A 339 -4.37 -2.56 -21.51
N LYS A 340 -3.96 -1.57 -22.32
CA LYS A 340 -3.55 -1.78 -23.71
C LYS A 340 -2.38 -2.76 -23.87
N PRO A 341 -1.33 -2.76 -23.03
CA PRO A 341 -0.26 -3.75 -23.16
C PRO A 341 -0.76 -5.20 -23.16
N PHE A 342 -1.72 -5.53 -22.29
CA PHE A 342 -2.31 -6.86 -22.22
C PHE A 342 -3.16 -7.20 -23.45
N LEU A 343 -3.85 -6.19 -24.00
CA LEU A 343 -4.62 -6.33 -25.24
C LEU A 343 -3.71 -6.71 -26.40
N TYR A 344 -2.62 -5.97 -26.58
CA TYR A 344 -1.66 -6.21 -27.65
C TYR A 344 -0.88 -7.50 -27.43
N ALA A 345 -0.47 -7.82 -26.19
CA ALA A 345 0.14 -9.11 -25.84
C ALA A 345 -0.76 -10.27 -26.27
N THR A 346 -2.07 -10.17 -26.01
CA THR A 346 -3.04 -11.20 -26.40
C THR A 346 -3.16 -11.34 -27.93
N ALA A 347 -3.15 -10.23 -28.66
CA ALA A 347 -3.20 -10.24 -30.12
C ALA A 347 -1.92 -10.82 -30.74
N PHE A 348 -0.77 -10.53 -30.15
CA PHE A 348 0.53 -11.05 -30.58
C PHE A 348 0.65 -12.55 -30.29
N GLU A 349 0.27 -12.99 -29.08
CA GLU A 349 0.28 -14.39 -28.69
C GLU A 349 -0.59 -15.28 -29.59
N ARG A 350 -1.70 -14.73 -30.10
CA ARG A 350 -2.58 -15.42 -31.05
C ARG A 350 -2.12 -15.34 -32.50
N GLY A 351 -1.01 -14.64 -32.79
CA GLY A 351 -0.52 -14.44 -34.15
C GLY A 351 -1.43 -13.58 -35.04
N ILE A 352 -2.38 -12.85 -34.44
CA ILE A 352 -3.29 -11.95 -35.17
C ILE A 352 -2.54 -10.70 -35.64
N LEU A 353 -1.58 -10.25 -34.83
CA LEU A 353 -0.71 -9.11 -35.10
C LEU A 353 0.74 -9.47 -34.76
N SER A 354 1.67 -8.71 -35.34
CA SER A 354 3.04 -8.58 -34.88
C SER A 354 3.32 -7.10 -34.56
N PRO A 355 4.44 -6.77 -33.87
CA PRO A 355 4.81 -5.39 -33.60
C PRO A 355 4.87 -4.48 -34.84
N ASP A 356 5.17 -5.03 -36.01
CA ASP A 356 5.26 -4.31 -37.30
C ASP A 356 3.98 -4.38 -38.15
N SER A 357 2.92 -5.05 -37.67
CA SER A 357 1.61 -5.03 -38.33
C SER A 357 1.08 -3.61 -38.45
N TRP A 358 0.48 -3.30 -39.59
CA TRP A 358 -0.16 -2.02 -39.84
C TRP A 358 -1.57 -2.00 -39.26
N LEU A 359 -1.86 -0.96 -38.48
CA LEU A 359 -3.17 -0.65 -37.92
C LEU A 359 -3.63 0.70 -38.47
N GLU A 360 -4.89 0.78 -38.84
CA GLU A 360 -5.47 2.01 -39.36
C GLU A 360 -6.01 2.86 -38.21
N ASP A 361 -5.42 4.02 -37.98
CA ASP A 361 -5.91 5.07 -37.09
C ASP A 361 -6.80 6.05 -37.86
N SER A 362 -8.04 5.62 -38.12
CA SER A 362 -9.10 6.40 -38.78
C SER A 362 -10.41 6.23 -38.03
N GLY A 363 -11.28 7.24 -38.10
CA GLY A 363 -12.55 7.28 -37.40
C GLY A 363 -13.31 5.97 -37.47
N VAL A 364 -13.67 5.42 -36.31
CA VAL A 364 -14.44 4.20 -36.17
C VAL A 364 -15.64 4.51 -35.30
N ASP A 365 -16.81 4.02 -35.71
CA ASP A 365 -18.02 4.10 -34.92
C ASP A 365 -18.14 2.80 -34.08
N ILE A 366 -18.35 2.94 -32.77
CA ILE A 366 -18.71 1.85 -31.86
C ILE A 366 -20.21 1.98 -31.62
N VAL A 367 -20.97 1.01 -32.11
CA VAL A 367 -22.43 0.97 -31.93
C VAL A 367 -22.73 0.22 -30.63
N PHE A 368 -23.47 0.87 -29.74
CA PHE A 368 -24.06 0.30 -28.54
C PHE A 368 -25.60 0.32 -28.68
N ASP A 369 -26.30 -0.46 -27.87
CA ASP A 369 -27.77 -0.52 -27.87
C ASP A 369 -28.43 0.84 -27.63
N ASN A 370 -27.73 1.75 -26.94
CA ASN A 370 -28.21 3.08 -26.56
C ASN A 370 -27.52 4.23 -27.32
N GLY A 371 -26.74 3.96 -28.37
CA GLY A 371 -26.14 5.01 -29.20
C GLY A 371 -24.82 4.63 -29.88
N VAL A 372 -24.22 5.60 -30.56
CA VAL A 372 -22.93 5.44 -31.24
C VAL A 372 -21.86 6.24 -30.53
N TYR A 373 -20.82 5.57 -30.05
CA TYR A 373 -19.62 6.19 -29.51
C TYR A 373 -18.54 6.30 -30.58
N LYS A 374 -17.93 7.47 -30.69
CA LYS A 374 -16.86 7.75 -31.65
C LYS A 374 -15.55 7.95 -30.89
N PRO A 375 -14.75 6.90 -30.65
CA PRO A 375 -13.45 7.06 -30.01
C PRO A 375 -12.57 8.04 -30.78
N GLN A 376 -11.88 8.90 -30.04
CA GLN A 376 -10.87 9.80 -30.57
C GLN A 376 -9.56 9.56 -29.85
N ASN A 377 -8.44 9.83 -30.53
CA ASN A 377 -7.17 9.95 -29.85
C ASN A 377 -7.18 11.15 -28.91
N HIS A 378 -6.28 11.14 -27.94
CA HIS A 378 -6.23 12.17 -26.89
C HIS A 378 -6.11 13.60 -27.47
N ASP A 379 -5.36 13.75 -28.56
CA ASP A 379 -5.16 15.01 -29.28
C ASP A 379 -6.22 15.30 -30.36
N ARG A 380 -7.26 14.46 -30.44
CA ARG A 380 -8.37 14.53 -31.40
C ARG A 380 -7.94 14.46 -32.87
N LYS A 381 -6.77 13.89 -33.16
CA LYS A 381 -6.25 13.67 -34.53
C LYS A 381 -6.34 12.19 -34.92
N PHE A 382 -6.33 11.95 -36.23
CA PHE A 382 -6.19 10.63 -36.83
C PHE A 382 -4.88 10.59 -37.62
N TYR A 383 -4.09 9.55 -37.43
CA TYR A 383 -2.76 9.39 -37.99
C TYR A 383 -2.71 8.46 -39.21
N GLY A 384 -3.85 7.88 -39.62
CA GLY A 384 -3.90 6.93 -40.71
C GLY A 384 -3.17 5.64 -40.37
N TRP A 385 -2.42 5.06 -41.30
CA TRP A 385 -1.74 3.79 -41.05
C TRP A 385 -0.52 3.97 -40.13
N VAL A 386 -0.54 3.28 -38.99
CA VAL A 386 0.53 3.25 -38.00
C VAL A 386 0.91 1.81 -37.68
N LYS A 387 2.15 1.55 -37.26
CA LYS A 387 2.55 0.21 -36.80
C LYS A 387 1.97 -0.10 -35.43
N ALA A 388 1.70 -1.37 -35.14
CA ALA A 388 1.20 -1.81 -33.83
C ALA A 388 2.10 -1.35 -32.68
N LYS A 389 3.43 -1.40 -32.84
CA LYS A 389 4.39 -0.85 -31.88
C LYS A 389 4.22 0.65 -31.62
N THR A 390 4.02 1.43 -32.68
CA THR A 390 3.78 2.87 -32.57
C THR A 390 2.42 3.15 -31.92
N ALA A 391 1.38 2.40 -32.29
CA ALA A 391 0.04 2.55 -31.74
C ALA A 391 0.00 2.25 -30.22
N LEU A 392 0.63 1.17 -29.78
CA LEU A 392 0.75 0.83 -28.36
C LEU A 392 1.64 1.82 -27.61
N GLY A 393 2.85 2.11 -28.12
CA GLY A 393 3.80 3.02 -27.49
C GLY A 393 3.23 4.42 -27.32
N SER A 394 2.63 4.97 -28.39
CA SER A 394 1.98 6.29 -28.36
C SER A 394 0.55 6.25 -27.79
N SER A 395 0.11 5.09 -27.29
CA SER A 395 -1.14 4.91 -26.57
C SER A 395 -2.39 5.35 -27.34
N LEU A 396 -2.43 5.14 -28.66
CA LEU A 396 -3.54 5.55 -29.52
C LEU A 396 -4.82 4.78 -29.17
N ASN A 397 -5.96 5.45 -29.18
CA ASN A 397 -7.25 4.89 -28.74
C ASN A 397 -7.92 4.10 -29.85
N VAL A 398 -7.95 4.65 -31.05
CA VAL A 398 -8.68 4.08 -32.19
C VAL A 398 -8.07 2.77 -32.67
N PRO A 399 -6.73 2.65 -32.84
CA PRO A 399 -6.11 1.36 -33.11
C PRO A 399 -6.39 0.34 -32.03
N ALA A 400 -6.36 0.71 -30.74
CA ALA A 400 -6.64 -0.22 -29.65
C ALA A 400 -8.06 -0.79 -29.72
N VAL A 401 -9.07 0.03 -30.04
CA VAL A 401 -10.44 -0.45 -30.29
C VAL A 401 -10.49 -1.42 -31.48
N LYS A 402 -9.75 -1.13 -32.56
CA LYS A 402 -9.68 -2.03 -33.72
C LYS A 402 -8.98 -3.36 -33.37
N VAL A 403 -7.90 -3.33 -32.59
CA VAL A 403 -7.24 -4.55 -32.07
C VAL A 403 -8.21 -5.35 -31.21
N PHE A 404 -8.99 -4.67 -30.36
CA PHE A 404 -10.00 -5.34 -29.56
C PHE A 404 -11.05 -6.02 -30.43
N LYS A 405 -11.53 -5.41 -31.52
CA LYS A 405 -12.47 -6.04 -32.46
C LYS A 405 -11.86 -7.18 -33.27
N LEU A 406 -10.54 -7.18 -33.48
CA LEU A 406 -9.84 -8.31 -34.11
C LEU A 406 -9.73 -9.50 -33.15
N LEU A 407 -9.70 -9.22 -31.84
CA LEU A 407 -9.99 -10.21 -30.82
C LEU A 407 -11.52 -10.38 -30.75
N ASN A 408 -12.00 -11.59 -30.54
CA ASN A 408 -13.40 -11.76 -30.15
C ASN A 408 -13.64 -11.14 -28.76
N ASP A 409 -14.83 -10.57 -28.54
CA ASP A 409 -15.16 -9.72 -27.39
C ASP A 409 -14.87 -10.37 -26.02
N THR A 410 -14.88 -11.71 -25.94
CA THR A 410 -14.62 -12.47 -24.71
C THR A 410 -13.14 -12.77 -24.46
N THR A 411 -12.27 -12.74 -25.47
CA THR A 411 -10.88 -13.19 -25.31
C THR A 411 -10.06 -12.26 -24.46
N PHE A 412 -10.18 -10.95 -24.70
CA PHE A 412 -9.44 -9.99 -23.90
C PHE A 412 -9.91 -10.02 -22.45
N TYR A 413 -11.23 -10.14 -22.27
CA TYR A 413 -11.83 -10.33 -20.95
C TYR A 413 -11.27 -11.55 -20.22
N SER A 414 -11.28 -12.74 -20.83
CA SER A 414 -10.72 -13.95 -20.23
C SER A 414 -9.24 -13.81 -19.91
N LYS A 415 -8.48 -13.06 -20.72
CA LYS A 415 -7.08 -12.78 -20.39
C LYS A 415 -6.95 -11.92 -19.13
N LEU A 416 -7.79 -10.90 -18.95
CA LEU A 416 -7.82 -10.12 -17.71
C LEU A 416 -8.23 -10.98 -16.50
N GLN A 417 -9.11 -11.97 -16.68
CA GLN A 417 -9.42 -12.93 -15.62
C GLN A 417 -8.21 -13.80 -15.26
N SER A 418 -7.43 -14.28 -16.24
CA SER A 418 -6.18 -15.01 -15.97
C SER A 418 -5.10 -14.15 -15.30
N LEU A 419 -5.21 -12.83 -15.37
CA LEU A 419 -4.37 -11.88 -14.62
C LEU A 419 -4.93 -11.55 -13.22
N HIS A 420 -6.03 -12.20 -12.82
CA HIS A 420 -6.68 -12.06 -11.50
C HIS A 420 -7.18 -10.65 -11.17
N PHE A 421 -7.63 -9.88 -12.18
CA PHE A 421 -8.32 -8.62 -11.91
C PHE A 421 -9.61 -8.86 -11.11
N LYS A 422 -9.70 -8.26 -9.92
CA LYS A 422 -10.66 -8.62 -8.87
C LYS A 422 -12.11 -8.19 -9.13
N LYS A 423 -12.34 -7.12 -9.90
CA LYS A 423 -13.65 -6.47 -10.09
C LYS A 423 -13.95 -6.26 -11.58
N LEU A 424 -13.96 -7.35 -12.33
CA LEU A 424 -14.41 -7.33 -13.71
C LEU A 424 -15.91 -7.61 -13.78
N GLU A 425 -16.65 -6.79 -14.52
CA GLU A 425 -18.06 -6.99 -14.89
C GLU A 425 -18.19 -7.80 -16.18
N ASP A 426 -19.39 -8.22 -16.55
CA ASP A 426 -19.60 -9.07 -17.72
C ASP A 426 -19.02 -8.45 -19.02
N PRO A 427 -18.50 -9.26 -19.97
CA PRO A 427 -17.89 -8.75 -21.21
C PRO A 427 -18.80 -7.79 -22.00
N GLU A 428 -20.11 -8.07 -22.00
CA GLU A 428 -21.15 -7.29 -22.66
C GLU A 428 -21.31 -5.89 -22.05
N HIS A 429 -21.07 -5.75 -20.74
CA HIS A 429 -21.11 -4.45 -20.05
C HIS A 429 -20.05 -3.50 -20.64
N TYR A 430 -18.85 -4.02 -20.94
CA TYR A 430 -17.76 -3.19 -21.42
C TYR A 430 -17.76 -3.00 -22.94
N GLY A 431 -18.02 -4.09 -23.69
CA GLY A 431 -17.84 -4.14 -25.13
C GLY A 431 -16.46 -3.59 -25.57
N PRO A 432 -16.37 -2.93 -26.75
CA PRO A 432 -15.12 -2.38 -27.25
C PRO A 432 -14.49 -1.28 -26.38
N ALA A 433 -15.24 -0.70 -25.43
CA ALA A 433 -14.69 0.29 -24.51
C ALA A 433 -13.69 -0.32 -23.51
N LEU A 434 -13.71 -1.65 -23.31
CA LEU A 434 -12.71 -2.34 -22.48
C LEU A 434 -11.27 -2.06 -22.96
N ALA A 435 -11.08 -1.94 -24.28
CA ALA A 435 -9.80 -1.59 -24.91
C ALA A 435 -9.26 -0.22 -24.48
N LEU A 436 -10.15 0.67 -24.01
CA LEU A 436 -9.84 2.01 -23.53
C LEU A 436 -9.69 2.08 -22.00
N GLY A 437 -9.89 0.94 -21.32
CA GLY A 437 -9.77 0.79 -19.87
C GLY A 437 -10.87 1.47 -19.09
N VAL A 438 -12.12 1.22 -19.47
CA VAL A 438 -13.30 1.59 -18.67
C VAL A 438 -13.47 0.73 -17.41
N ALA A 439 -12.79 -0.41 -17.33
CA ALA A 439 -12.84 -1.28 -16.16
C ALA A 439 -12.18 -0.62 -14.93
N ASP A 440 -12.82 -0.84 -13.78
CA ASP A 440 -12.29 -0.47 -12.47
C ASP A 440 -11.25 -1.50 -12.01
N VAL A 441 -10.06 -1.03 -11.66
CA VAL A 441 -8.93 -1.87 -11.24
C VAL A 441 -8.24 -1.26 -10.02
N THR A 442 -7.50 -2.08 -9.28
CA THR A 442 -6.60 -1.56 -8.23
C THR A 442 -5.19 -1.33 -8.78
N LEU A 443 -4.39 -0.48 -8.09
CA LEU A 443 -2.98 -0.32 -8.45
C LEU A 443 -2.22 -1.64 -8.29
N GLU A 444 -2.59 -2.45 -7.29
CA GLU A 444 -2.02 -3.78 -7.07
C GLU A 444 -2.27 -4.72 -8.26
N ASP A 445 -3.49 -4.74 -8.82
CA ASP A 445 -3.82 -5.56 -9.99
C ASP A 445 -2.97 -5.19 -11.20
N LEU A 446 -2.79 -3.88 -11.43
CA LEU A 446 -1.91 -3.38 -12.49
C LEU A 446 -0.46 -3.80 -12.24
N ILE A 447 0.10 -3.56 -11.06
CA ILE A 447 1.48 -3.93 -10.74
C ILE A 447 1.72 -5.44 -10.95
N GLN A 448 0.81 -6.29 -10.48
CA GLN A 448 0.91 -7.73 -10.71
C GLN A 448 0.88 -8.12 -12.18
N SER A 449 0.02 -7.47 -12.96
CA SER A 449 -0.10 -7.74 -14.39
C SER A 449 1.12 -7.26 -15.18
N TYR A 450 1.69 -6.10 -14.84
CA TYR A 450 2.93 -5.62 -15.47
C TYR A 450 4.14 -6.46 -15.06
N ARG A 451 4.21 -6.88 -13.79
CA ARG A 451 5.24 -7.82 -13.31
C ARG A 451 5.18 -9.17 -14.04
N THR A 452 3.97 -9.62 -14.40
CA THR A 452 3.79 -10.82 -15.23
C THR A 452 4.48 -10.66 -16.59
N LEU A 453 4.35 -9.51 -17.25
CA LEU A 453 5.08 -9.21 -18.49
C LEU A 453 6.60 -9.14 -18.24
N ALA A 454 7.03 -8.51 -17.15
CA ALA A 454 8.43 -8.42 -16.75
C ALA A 454 9.08 -9.81 -16.53
N ASN A 455 8.29 -10.78 -16.08
CA ASN A 455 8.70 -12.17 -15.86
C ASN A 455 8.40 -13.10 -17.04
N GLY A 456 8.39 -12.58 -18.28
CA GLY A 456 8.22 -13.39 -19.48
C GLY A 456 6.85 -14.08 -19.58
N GLY A 457 5.82 -13.49 -18.96
CA GLY A 457 4.45 -13.99 -18.99
C GLY A 457 4.08 -14.90 -17.82
N MET A 458 4.98 -15.08 -16.85
CA MET A 458 4.73 -15.86 -15.63
C MET A 458 4.13 -14.97 -14.53
N TYR A 459 2.88 -15.25 -14.18
CA TYR A 459 2.22 -14.63 -13.04
C TYR A 459 2.62 -15.37 -11.76
N SER A 460 2.93 -14.65 -10.70
CA SER A 460 3.10 -15.21 -9.36
C SER A 460 2.57 -14.26 -8.31
N THR A 461 2.08 -14.76 -7.17
CA THR A 461 1.54 -13.90 -6.10
C THR A 461 2.59 -12.94 -5.52
N LEU A 462 2.13 -11.78 -5.04
CA LEU A 462 2.96 -10.84 -4.28
C LEU A 462 3.25 -11.41 -2.88
N ASN A 463 4.47 -11.20 -2.42
CA ASN A 463 4.95 -11.61 -1.11
C ASN A 463 5.15 -10.36 -0.24
N PHE A 464 4.37 -10.26 0.83
CA PHE A 464 4.37 -9.17 1.80
C PHE A 464 5.15 -9.55 3.07
N THR A 465 5.03 -10.81 3.49
CA THR A 465 5.62 -11.39 4.70
C THR A 465 6.34 -12.71 4.40
N GLN A 466 7.17 -13.18 5.34
CA GLN A 466 7.92 -14.44 5.16
C GLN A 466 7.03 -15.68 5.10
N ASP A 467 5.79 -15.59 5.59
CA ASP A 467 4.85 -16.70 5.66
C ASP A 467 3.96 -16.81 4.41
N ASP A 468 4.08 -15.87 3.47
CA ASP A 468 3.27 -15.87 2.25
C ASP A 468 3.70 -17.01 1.30
N ILE A 469 2.70 -17.73 0.78
CA ILE A 469 2.91 -18.84 -0.15
C ILE A 469 2.83 -18.31 -1.58
N SER A 470 3.91 -18.51 -2.34
CA SER A 470 3.95 -18.14 -3.76
C SER A 470 3.26 -19.21 -4.61
N SER A 471 2.24 -18.82 -5.37
CA SER A 471 1.74 -19.61 -6.51
C SER A 471 2.31 -19.05 -7.80
N THR A 472 2.39 -19.86 -8.86
CA THR A 472 2.89 -19.42 -10.16
C THR A 472 2.11 -20.08 -11.28
N GLU A 473 1.75 -19.30 -12.30
CA GLU A 473 1.06 -19.76 -13.49
C GLU A 473 1.53 -19.01 -14.73
N LYS A 474 1.43 -19.65 -15.90
CA LYS A 474 1.78 -19.02 -17.17
C LYS A 474 0.54 -18.33 -17.75
N VAL A 475 0.60 -17.01 -17.92
CA VAL A 475 -0.51 -16.20 -18.44
C VAL A 475 -0.25 -15.72 -19.86
N PHE A 476 1.01 -15.41 -20.19
CA PHE A 476 1.44 -15.06 -21.55
C PHE A 476 2.61 -15.94 -22.00
N SER A 477 2.81 -16.05 -23.31
CA SER A 477 4.04 -16.57 -23.88
C SER A 477 5.21 -15.62 -23.60
N GLU A 478 6.40 -16.20 -23.49
CA GLU A 478 7.64 -15.42 -23.34
C GLU A 478 7.85 -14.48 -24.53
N GLU A 479 7.54 -14.95 -25.75
CA GLU A 479 7.64 -14.15 -26.98
C GLU A 479 6.71 -12.93 -26.96
N SER A 480 5.42 -13.10 -26.64
CA SER A 480 4.48 -11.97 -26.61
C SER A 480 4.82 -10.97 -25.51
N SER A 481 5.32 -11.45 -24.37
CA SER A 481 5.80 -10.63 -23.26
C SER A 481 7.05 -9.83 -23.65
N ALA A 482 7.99 -10.47 -24.36
CA ALA A 482 9.19 -9.81 -24.88
C ALA A 482 8.86 -8.74 -25.91
N GLN A 483 7.95 -9.02 -26.85
CA GLN A 483 7.50 -8.06 -27.86
C GLN A 483 6.85 -6.82 -27.21
N VAL A 484 5.97 -7.00 -26.24
CA VAL A 484 5.37 -5.87 -25.52
C VAL A 484 6.41 -5.10 -24.72
N THR A 485 7.33 -5.79 -24.05
CA THR A 485 8.42 -5.16 -23.29
C THR A 485 9.32 -4.32 -24.19
N GLU A 486 9.70 -4.81 -25.37
CA GLU A 486 10.48 -4.07 -26.36
C GLU A 486 9.73 -2.81 -26.82
N ILE A 487 8.44 -2.95 -27.14
CA ILE A 487 7.61 -1.82 -27.57
C ILE A 487 7.57 -0.71 -26.52
N LEU A 488 7.34 -1.07 -25.25
CA LEU A 488 7.20 -0.12 -24.14
C LEU A 488 8.53 0.50 -23.70
N THR A 489 9.65 -0.20 -23.91
CA THR A 489 11.00 0.30 -23.59
C THR A 489 11.47 1.33 -24.62
N ALA A 490 11.19 1.09 -25.91
CA ALA A 490 11.66 1.93 -27.01
C ALA A 490 10.94 3.29 -27.07
N SER A 491 11.65 4.36 -26.73
CA SER A 491 11.14 5.74 -26.71
C SER A 491 10.60 6.22 -28.07
N GLU A 492 11.19 5.75 -29.17
CA GLU A 492 10.78 6.05 -30.54
C GLU A 492 9.35 5.58 -30.85
N ASN A 493 8.89 4.50 -30.22
CA ASN A 493 7.52 4.02 -30.38
C ASN A 493 6.51 4.96 -29.69
N ARG A 494 6.96 5.75 -28.73
CA ARG A 494 6.17 6.71 -27.95
C ARG A 494 6.22 8.13 -28.51
N ALA A 495 7.13 8.39 -29.45
CA ALA A 495 7.43 9.74 -29.95
C ALA A 495 6.22 10.48 -30.53
N LEU A 496 5.31 9.76 -31.19
CA LEU A 496 4.11 10.37 -31.78
C LEU A 496 3.17 10.95 -30.71
N GLY A 497 3.01 10.23 -29.58
CA GLY A 497 2.12 10.66 -28.50
C GLY A 497 2.77 11.55 -27.45
N PHE A 498 4.07 11.35 -27.18
CA PHE A 498 4.75 11.91 -26.01
C PHE A 498 6.03 12.71 -26.33
N GLY A 499 6.46 12.73 -27.59
CA GLY A 499 7.76 13.25 -27.98
C GLY A 499 8.91 12.27 -27.72
N LEU A 500 10.08 12.55 -28.30
CA LEU A 500 11.28 11.71 -28.15
C LEU A 500 11.89 11.83 -26.74
N ASP A 501 11.92 13.06 -26.21
CA ASP A 501 12.40 13.35 -24.86
C ASP A 501 11.19 13.53 -23.92
N SER A 502 11.02 12.60 -22.99
CA SER A 502 9.85 12.54 -22.12
C SER A 502 10.27 12.04 -20.74
N VAL A 503 9.50 12.38 -19.70
CA VAL A 503 9.69 11.85 -18.33
C VAL A 503 9.60 10.32 -18.25
N LEU A 504 9.05 9.68 -19.29
CA LEU A 504 8.90 8.24 -19.43
C LEU A 504 10.16 7.57 -20.01
N SER A 505 11.13 8.34 -20.49
CA SER A 505 12.32 7.81 -21.17
C SER A 505 13.43 7.51 -20.17
N LEU A 506 13.49 6.25 -19.72
CA LEU A 506 14.59 5.69 -18.93
C LEU A 506 15.23 4.51 -19.68
N PRO A 507 16.57 4.39 -19.75
CA PRO A 507 17.24 3.28 -20.43
C PRO A 507 16.85 1.91 -19.84
N GLY A 508 16.43 0.97 -20.70
CA GLY A 508 16.10 -0.40 -20.28
C GLY A 508 14.83 -0.54 -19.44
N VAL A 509 13.98 0.50 -19.40
CA VAL A 509 12.74 0.50 -18.62
C VAL A 509 11.53 0.53 -19.55
N ALA A 510 10.67 -0.48 -19.44
CA ALA A 510 9.35 -0.49 -20.05
C ALA A 510 8.38 0.34 -19.21
N VAL A 511 7.54 1.15 -19.85
CA VAL A 511 6.57 1.99 -19.12
C VAL A 511 5.28 2.22 -19.89
N LYS A 512 4.18 2.28 -19.14
CA LYS A 512 2.87 2.67 -19.67
C LYS A 512 2.16 3.63 -18.72
N THR A 513 1.52 4.63 -19.30
CA THR A 513 0.66 5.58 -18.61
C THR A 513 -0.82 5.26 -18.83
N GLY A 514 -1.65 5.71 -17.89
CA GLY A 514 -3.10 5.74 -18.01
C GLY A 514 -3.68 7.05 -17.52
N THR A 515 -4.75 7.49 -18.16
CA THR A 515 -5.54 8.64 -17.70
C THR A 515 -7.00 8.28 -17.89
N SER A 516 -7.78 8.36 -16.82
CA SER A 516 -9.22 8.07 -16.87
C SER A 516 -9.99 9.26 -17.45
N LYS A 517 -11.31 9.06 -17.64
CA LYS A 517 -12.19 10.12 -18.14
C LYS A 517 -12.17 11.32 -17.19
N ASP A 518 -12.26 12.53 -17.75
CA ASP A 518 -12.25 13.80 -17.01
C ASP A 518 -11.01 14.01 -16.11
N MET A 519 -9.90 13.30 -16.37
CA MET A 519 -8.65 13.41 -15.60
C MET A 519 -8.83 13.11 -14.10
N ARG A 520 -9.65 12.10 -13.75
CA ARG A 520 -9.87 11.70 -12.34
C ARG A 520 -8.73 10.85 -11.78
N ASP A 521 -8.12 10.04 -12.65
CA ASP A 521 -7.08 9.08 -12.29
C ASP A 521 -5.91 9.21 -13.25
N ASN A 522 -4.71 9.21 -12.70
CA ASN A 522 -3.46 9.21 -13.43
C ASN A 522 -2.61 8.03 -12.96
N TRP A 523 -2.23 7.19 -13.90
CA TRP A 523 -1.43 6.00 -13.66
C TRP A 523 -0.10 6.08 -14.37
N THR A 524 0.95 5.57 -13.74
CA THR A 524 2.19 5.19 -14.42
C THR A 524 2.66 3.88 -13.81
N VAL A 525 2.80 2.86 -14.66
CA VAL A 525 3.34 1.57 -14.28
C VAL A 525 4.48 1.26 -15.22
N GLY A 526 5.63 0.90 -14.67
CA GLY A 526 6.79 0.56 -15.46
C GLY A 526 7.70 -0.40 -14.73
N TYR A 527 8.53 -1.10 -15.50
CA TYR A 527 9.36 -2.17 -15.00
C TYR A 527 10.68 -2.24 -15.78
N ASN A 528 11.73 -2.68 -15.10
CA ASN A 528 12.98 -3.14 -15.71
C ASN A 528 13.13 -4.65 -15.43
N GLU A 529 14.34 -5.21 -15.54
CA GLU A 529 14.58 -6.62 -15.22
C GLU A 529 14.26 -6.94 -13.75
N ARG A 530 14.60 -6.04 -12.82
CA ARG A 530 14.56 -6.32 -11.39
C ARG A 530 13.30 -5.85 -10.68
N PHE A 531 12.72 -4.72 -11.07
CA PHE A 531 11.63 -4.08 -10.35
C PHE A 531 10.44 -3.76 -11.26
N THR A 532 9.24 -3.82 -10.68
CA THR A 532 8.03 -3.19 -11.20
C THR A 532 7.59 -2.12 -10.20
N VAL A 533 7.35 -0.91 -10.70
CA VAL A 533 6.89 0.23 -9.91
C VAL A 533 5.58 0.74 -10.49
N GLY A 534 4.57 0.86 -9.64
CA GLY A 534 3.29 1.47 -9.99
C GLY A 534 3.01 2.70 -9.14
N VAL A 535 2.50 3.73 -9.80
CA VAL A 535 2.08 5.00 -9.19
C VAL A 535 0.69 5.37 -9.67
N TRP A 536 -0.17 5.74 -8.73
CA TRP A 536 -1.46 6.39 -8.96
C TRP A 536 -1.46 7.79 -8.37
N VAL A 537 -2.10 8.73 -9.06
CA VAL A 537 -2.34 10.10 -8.60
C VAL A 537 -3.79 10.48 -8.93
N GLY A 538 -4.48 11.11 -7.98
CA GLY A 538 -5.88 11.48 -8.13
C GLY A 538 -6.47 12.09 -6.85
N ASN A 539 -7.79 11.95 -6.71
CA ASN A 539 -8.50 12.33 -5.49
C ASN A 539 -9.36 11.16 -5.03
N PHE A 540 -9.29 10.81 -3.74
CA PHE A 540 -10.03 9.66 -3.24
C PHE A 540 -11.55 9.82 -3.33
N ASN A 541 -12.03 11.06 -3.22
CA ASN A 541 -13.44 11.41 -3.44
C ASN A 541 -13.89 11.34 -4.91
N GLY A 542 -12.98 11.06 -5.85
CA GLY A 542 -13.26 10.96 -7.28
C GLY A 542 -13.34 12.30 -8.01
N ALA A 543 -13.03 13.44 -7.36
CA ALA A 543 -13.02 14.75 -8.00
C ALA A 543 -11.99 14.82 -9.14
N PRO A 544 -12.29 15.51 -10.27
CA PRO A 544 -11.36 15.63 -11.38
C PRO A 544 -10.17 16.53 -11.02
N MET A 545 -8.99 16.18 -11.53
CA MET A 545 -7.81 17.04 -11.47
C MET A 545 -7.85 18.07 -12.62
N TRP A 546 -7.09 19.15 -12.51
CA TRP A 546 -7.07 20.23 -13.49
C TRP A 546 -5.79 20.23 -14.32
N ASN A 547 -5.92 19.87 -15.61
CA ASN A 547 -4.79 19.84 -16.55
C ASN A 547 -3.62 18.97 -16.02
N VAL A 548 -3.96 17.80 -15.46
CA VAL A 548 -3.00 16.81 -14.97
C VAL A 548 -3.24 15.49 -15.72
N MET A 549 -2.24 15.08 -16.48
CA MET A 549 -2.19 13.80 -17.19
C MET A 549 -1.11 12.91 -16.58
N GLY A 550 -1.06 11.64 -17.00
CA GLY A 550 -0.07 10.68 -16.51
C GLY A 550 1.38 11.21 -16.47
N VAL A 551 1.80 11.96 -17.50
CA VAL A 551 3.16 12.55 -17.62
C VAL A 551 3.44 13.73 -16.67
N THR A 552 2.42 14.40 -16.15
CA THR A 552 2.56 15.54 -15.22
C THR A 552 2.17 15.18 -13.77
N GLY A 553 1.53 14.03 -13.56
CA GLY A 553 1.10 13.54 -12.25
C GLY A 553 1.92 12.35 -11.76
N ALA A 554 1.56 11.14 -12.21
CA ALA A 554 2.17 9.90 -11.71
C ALA A 554 3.60 9.65 -12.23
N ALA A 555 3.92 10.05 -13.47
CA ALA A 555 5.17 9.70 -14.12
C ALA A 555 6.44 10.32 -13.49
N PRO A 556 6.44 11.59 -13.02
CA PRO A 556 7.61 12.13 -12.32
C PRO A 556 7.94 11.39 -11.02
N ILE A 557 6.93 10.99 -10.25
CA ILE A 557 7.12 10.17 -9.05
C ILE A 557 7.70 8.82 -9.44
N TRP A 558 7.10 8.15 -10.42
CA TRP A 558 7.57 6.87 -10.93
C TRP A 558 9.04 6.92 -11.40
N ARG A 559 9.38 7.92 -12.22
CA ARG A 559 10.74 8.10 -12.78
C ARG A 559 11.78 8.20 -11.68
N ASN A 560 11.58 9.08 -10.71
CA ASN A 560 12.54 9.33 -9.64
C ASN A 560 12.69 8.11 -8.70
N ILE A 561 11.65 7.26 -8.58
CA ILE A 561 11.75 5.98 -7.86
C ILE A 561 12.56 4.98 -8.67
N MET A 562 12.30 4.85 -9.97
CA MET A 562 13.08 3.95 -10.85
C MET A 562 14.56 4.35 -10.88
N GLU A 563 14.88 5.64 -10.99
CA GLU A 563 16.26 6.14 -10.93
C GLU A 563 16.92 5.84 -9.57
N TYR A 564 16.22 6.05 -8.45
CA TYR A 564 16.72 5.70 -7.11
C TYR A 564 17.00 4.20 -6.97
N LEU A 565 16.07 3.36 -7.46
CA LEU A 565 16.23 1.91 -7.43
C LEU A 565 17.41 1.44 -8.29
N GLU A 566 17.59 2.01 -9.48
CA GLU A 566 18.70 1.64 -10.35
C GLU A 566 20.05 2.10 -9.77
N GLU A 567 20.09 3.26 -9.10
CA GLU A 567 21.30 3.76 -8.42
C GLU A 567 21.70 2.87 -7.22
N LYS A 568 20.73 2.50 -6.37
CA LYS A 568 20.99 1.76 -5.12
C LYS A 568 20.99 0.25 -5.28
N TYR A 569 20.22 -0.26 -6.24
CA TYR A 569 19.93 -1.68 -6.43
C TYR A 569 19.96 -2.03 -7.92
N PRO A 570 21.11 -1.83 -8.59
CA PRO A 570 21.21 -1.90 -10.05
C PRO A 570 20.66 -3.22 -10.59
N SER A 571 19.99 -3.11 -11.73
CA SER A 571 19.52 -4.25 -12.50
C SER A 571 20.70 -4.82 -13.29
N LYS A 572 20.64 -6.09 -13.69
CA LYS A 572 21.56 -6.52 -14.74
C LYS A 572 21.14 -5.78 -15.99
N VAL A 573 21.96 -4.83 -16.46
CA VAL A 573 21.74 -4.18 -17.75
C VAL A 573 21.84 -5.28 -18.81
N SER A 574 20.70 -5.85 -19.17
CA SER A 574 20.61 -6.66 -20.37
C SER A 574 20.77 -5.66 -21.49
N GLY A 575 21.98 -5.59 -22.04
CA GLY A 575 22.22 -4.86 -23.26
C GLY A 575 21.25 -5.42 -24.29
N ILE A 576 20.17 -4.69 -24.56
CA ILE A 576 19.31 -4.97 -25.69
C ILE A 576 20.24 -4.79 -26.88
N GLN A 577 20.75 -5.91 -27.41
CA GLN A 577 21.36 -5.92 -28.72
C GLN A 577 20.31 -5.28 -29.62
N LYS A 578 20.67 -4.16 -30.25
CA LYS A 578 19.88 -3.60 -31.34
C LYS A 578 19.73 -4.72 -32.36
N THR A 579 18.62 -5.44 -32.32
CA THR A 579 18.25 -6.35 -33.38
C THR A 579 18.14 -5.47 -34.60
N LYS A 580 19.04 -5.70 -35.56
CA LYS A 580 19.05 -4.99 -36.83
C LYS A 580 17.65 -5.18 -37.41
N LEU A 581 16.88 -4.10 -37.50
CA LEU A 581 15.55 -4.09 -38.10
C LEU A 581 15.64 -4.83 -39.44
N ALA A 582 15.02 -6.01 -39.51
CA ALA A 582 14.65 -6.54 -40.81
C ALA A 582 13.61 -5.58 -41.35
N GLU A 583 13.96 -4.84 -42.41
CA GLU A 583 12.99 -4.11 -43.19
C GLU A 583 11.98 -5.12 -43.73
N SER A 584 10.81 -5.23 -43.07
CA SER A 584 9.65 -5.74 -43.76
C SER A 584 9.33 -4.71 -44.83
N SER A 585 9.50 -5.12 -46.08
CA SER A 585 9.18 -4.30 -47.24
C SER A 585 7.74 -3.82 -47.10
N LYS A 586 7.54 -2.53 -47.37
CA LYS A 586 6.20 -1.97 -47.60
C LYS A 586 5.49 -2.90 -48.59
N PRO A 587 4.23 -3.33 -48.35
CA PRO A 587 3.47 -3.94 -49.42
C PRO A 587 3.44 -2.95 -50.59
N GLU A 588 3.95 -3.41 -51.71
CA GLU A 588 4.14 -2.62 -52.92
C GLU A 588 2.77 -2.41 -53.58
N ARG A 589 2.10 -1.31 -53.21
CA ARG A 589 1.24 -0.45 -54.04
C ARG A 589 0.52 0.56 -53.15
N PHE A 590 1.15 1.71 -52.92
CA PHE A 590 0.39 2.91 -52.58
C PHE A 590 -0.22 3.45 -53.88
N PRO A 591 -1.55 3.58 -53.99
CA PRO A 591 -2.11 4.30 -55.13
C PRO A 591 -1.74 5.78 -54.96
N LYS A 592 -1.17 6.39 -56.01
CA LYS A 592 -0.76 7.82 -56.03
C LYS A 592 -1.96 8.78 -55.81
N ALA A 593 -3.19 8.25 -55.85
CA ALA A 593 -4.42 8.86 -55.40
C ALA A 593 -5.39 7.79 -54.87
N ARG A 594 -6.16 8.08 -53.81
CA ARG A 594 -7.14 7.16 -53.21
C ARG A 594 -8.47 7.83 -52.93
N ILE A 595 -9.55 7.05 -52.97
CA ILE A 595 -10.89 7.43 -52.54
C ILE A 595 -10.97 7.26 -51.02
N VAL A 596 -11.19 8.37 -50.32
CA VAL A 596 -11.40 8.43 -48.86
C VAL A 596 -12.89 8.21 -48.54
N TYR A 597 -13.78 8.76 -49.35
CA TYR A 597 -15.22 8.57 -49.24
C TYR A 597 -15.86 8.64 -50.63
N PRO A 598 -16.82 7.76 -50.97
CA PRO A 598 -17.34 6.64 -50.17
C PRO A 598 -16.41 5.42 -50.15
N GLN A 599 -16.61 4.47 -49.23
CA GLN A 599 -15.81 3.24 -49.16
C GLN A 599 -16.41 2.10 -49.98
N ASN A 600 -15.57 1.15 -50.40
CA ASN A 600 -16.04 -0.03 -51.14
C ASN A 600 -16.98 -0.88 -50.29
N GLY A 601 -18.14 -1.27 -50.85
CA GLY A 601 -19.18 -2.02 -50.16
C GLY A 601 -20.11 -1.17 -49.29
N MET A 602 -19.94 0.16 -49.26
CA MET A 602 -20.78 1.03 -48.44
C MET A 602 -22.25 0.97 -48.88
N VAL A 603 -23.17 0.90 -47.92
CA VAL A 603 -24.62 1.03 -48.15
C VAL A 603 -25.07 2.39 -47.63
N LEU A 604 -25.69 3.18 -48.49
CA LEU A 604 -26.22 4.50 -48.18
C LEU A 604 -27.74 4.44 -48.20
N ALA A 605 -28.41 4.97 -47.19
CA ALA A 605 -29.87 5.09 -47.17
C ALA A 605 -30.28 6.54 -47.47
N LEU A 606 -31.21 6.74 -48.41
CA LEU A 606 -31.82 8.05 -48.65
C LEU A 606 -32.96 8.29 -47.66
N ASP A 607 -32.98 9.47 -47.03
CA ASP A 607 -34.06 9.84 -46.12
C ASP A 607 -35.17 10.58 -46.90
N PRO A 608 -36.40 10.04 -46.98
CA PRO A 608 -37.49 10.69 -47.70
C PRO A 608 -37.94 12.04 -47.09
N ALA A 609 -37.61 12.30 -45.82
CA ALA A 609 -37.91 13.58 -45.14
C ALA A 609 -36.94 14.71 -45.51
N ILE A 610 -35.77 14.41 -46.09
CA ILE A 610 -34.77 15.42 -46.47
C ILE A 610 -34.96 15.80 -47.95
N PRO A 611 -35.11 17.09 -48.32
CA PRO A 611 -35.18 17.49 -49.72
C PRO A 611 -33.96 17.00 -50.53
N LYS A 612 -34.16 16.43 -51.73
CA LYS A 612 -33.07 15.84 -52.56
C LYS A 612 -31.84 16.75 -52.74
N LYS A 613 -32.05 18.07 -52.83
CA LYS A 613 -30.98 19.07 -52.95
C LYS A 613 -30.07 19.17 -51.72
N ASN A 614 -30.55 18.71 -50.57
CA ASN A 614 -29.84 18.72 -49.28
C ASN A 614 -29.26 17.34 -48.91
N GLN A 615 -29.46 16.32 -49.75
CA GLN A 615 -28.90 14.97 -49.56
C GLN A 615 -27.58 14.76 -50.33
N ARG A 616 -26.85 15.85 -50.65
CA ARG A 616 -25.59 15.76 -51.40
C ARG A 616 -24.49 15.20 -50.51
N MET A 617 -23.72 14.25 -51.03
CA MET A 617 -22.66 13.57 -50.32
C MET A 617 -21.28 14.00 -50.84
N PRO A 618 -20.30 14.21 -49.94
CA PRO A 618 -18.96 14.59 -50.34
C PRO A 618 -18.18 13.36 -50.85
N LEU A 619 -17.80 13.33 -52.12
CA LEU A 619 -16.75 12.44 -52.60
C LEU A 619 -15.40 13.03 -52.21
N ILE A 620 -14.63 12.31 -51.42
CA ILE A 620 -13.34 12.78 -50.90
C ILE A 620 -12.26 11.89 -51.48
N ALA A 621 -11.26 12.52 -52.07
CA ALA A 621 -10.05 11.85 -52.53
C ALA A 621 -8.81 12.52 -51.95
N GLU A 622 -7.77 11.72 -51.77
CA GLU A 622 -6.42 12.17 -51.44
C GLU A 622 -5.47 11.79 -52.57
N ALA A 623 -4.45 12.61 -52.82
CA ALA A 623 -3.40 12.30 -53.77
C ALA A 623 -2.06 12.86 -53.31
N THR A 624 -0.98 12.11 -53.54
CA THR A 624 0.38 12.51 -53.17
C THR A 624 1.15 13.08 -54.37
N GLY A 625 1.66 14.30 -54.25
CA GLY A 625 2.32 15.02 -55.34
C GLY A 625 1.36 15.63 -56.37
N GLU A 626 1.87 16.51 -57.22
CA GLU A 626 1.09 17.24 -58.23
C GLU A 626 0.56 16.32 -59.34
N GLY A 627 -0.64 16.61 -59.86
CA GLY A 627 -1.25 15.85 -60.95
C GLY A 627 -2.76 16.02 -61.06
N ARG A 628 -3.30 15.81 -62.26
CA ARG A 628 -4.73 15.94 -62.54
C ARG A 628 -5.49 14.77 -61.94
N ILE A 629 -6.46 15.07 -61.08
CA ILE A 629 -7.40 14.12 -60.49
C ILE A 629 -8.72 14.19 -61.26
N GLU A 630 -9.29 13.04 -61.61
CA GLU A 630 -10.57 12.93 -62.31
C GLU A 630 -11.47 11.90 -61.62
N TRP A 631 -12.72 12.29 -61.36
CA TRP A 631 -13.76 11.41 -60.84
C TRP A 631 -14.66 10.93 -61.96
N ARG A 632 -14.91 9.63 -62.01
CA ARG A 632 -15.99 9.03 -62.80
C ARG A 632 -16.95 8.30 -61.88
N ILE A 633 -18.23 8.37 -62.21
CA ILE A 633 -19.28 7.61 -61.54
C ILE A 633 -19.98 6.81 -62.62
N ASN A 634 -19.97 5.48 -62.50
CA ASN A 634 -20.47 4.54 -63.49
C ASN A 634 -19.84 4.79 -64.88
N GLY A 635 -18.53 5.03 -64.95
CA GLY A 635 -17.81 5.35 -66.18
C GLY A 635 -17.99 6.77 -66.72
N ILE A 636 -18.93 7.56 -66.18
CA ILE A 636 -19.20 8.93 -66.64
C ILE A 636 -18.36 9.93 -65.84
N LYS A 637 -17.56 10.75 -66.54
CA LYS A 637 -16.77 11.83 -65.94
C LYS A 637 -17.68 12.87 -65.25
N LYS A 638 -17.41 13.16 -63.97
CA LYS A 638 -18.19 14.11 -63.16
C LYS A 638 -17.40 15.33 -62.70
N ALA A 639 -16.11 15.18 -62.43
CA ALA A 639 -15.25 16.29 -62.02
C ALA A 639 -13.80 16.04 -62.38
N ALA A 640 -13.04 17.11 -62.63
CA ALA A 640 -11.59 17.06 -62.73
C ALA A 640 -10.97 18.29 -62.07
N SER A 641 -9.90 18.10 -61.30
CA SER A 641 -9.19 19.16 -60.58
C SER A 641 -7.69 18.90 -60.62
N GLN A 642 -6.88 19.95 -60.48
CA GLN A 642 -5.42 19.83 -60.32
C GLN A 642 -5.00 19.44 -58.90
N LYS A 643 -5.93 19.47 -57.93
CA LYS A 643 -5.71 19.05 -56.55
C LYS A 643 -6.79 18.07 -56.11
N ALA A 644 -6.40 17.08 -55.30
CA ALA A 644 -7.35 16.22 -54.60
C ALA A 644 -8.17 17.05 -53.62
N GLY A 645 -9.46 16.78 -53.53
CA GLY A 645 -10.41 17.59 -52.75
C GLY A 645 -11.80 17.00 -52.76
N THR A 646 -12.72 17.71 -52.12
CA THR A 646 -14.10 17.28 -51.94
C THR A 646 -14.97 17.67 -53.13
N PHE A 647 -15.72 16.72 -53.68
CA PHE A 647 -16.71 16.94 -54.73
C PHE A 647 -18.10 16.51 -54.26
N MET A 648 -19.11 17.38 -54.39
CA MET A 648 -20.47 17.05 -53.94
C MET A 648 -21.24 16.26 -55.00
N TRP A 649 -21.54 15.00 -54.70
CA TRP A 649 -22.36 14.11 -55.51
C TRP A 649 -23.78 14.02 -54.95
N THR A 650 -24.78 13.98 -55.84
CA THR A 650 -26.17 13.75 -55.43
C THR A 650 -26.50 12.26 -55.61
N PRO A 651 -26.75 11.51 -54.52
CA PRO A 651 -27.09 10.09 -54.59
C PRO A 651 -28.42 9.84 -55.31
N VAL A 652 -28.48 8.72 -56.05
CA VAL A 652 -29.70 8.16 -56.63
C VAL A 652 -29.77 6.68 -56.26
N LEU A 653 -30.96 6.08 -56.24
CA LEU A 653 -31.13 4.68 -55.85
C LEU A 653 -30.40 3.74 -56.82
N GLY A 654 -29.75 2.72 -56.27
CA GLY A 654 -29.06 1.68 -57.05
C GLY A 654 -27.58 1.52 -56.72
N LYS A 655 -26.90 0.69 -57.51
CA LYS A 655 -25.45 0.45 -57.40
C LYS A 655 -24.67 1.51 -58.15
N HIS A 656 -23.68 2.08 -57.49
CA HIS A 656 -22.77 3.08 -58.03
C HIS A 656 -21.33 2.64 -57.92
N ARG A 657 -20.60 2.73 -59.02
CA ARG A 657 -19.14 2.54 -59.08
C ARG A 657 -18.48 3.90 -59.17
N PHE A 658 -17.70 4.26 -58.16
CA PHE A 658 -16.90 5.46 -58.13
C PHE A 658 -15.47 5.13 -58.51
N GLU A 659 -14.95 5.82 -59.51
CA GLU A 659 -13.62 5.60 -60.06
C GLU A 659 -12.83 6.89 -59.97
N LEU A 660 -11.63 6.81 -59.39
CA LEU A 660 -10.70 7.91 -59.25
C LEU A 660 -9.54 7.70 -60.19
N PHE A 661 -9.27 8.66 -61.05
CA PHE A 661 -8.15 8.67 -61.98
C PHE A 661 -7.13 9.72 -61.55
N LYS A 662 -5.84 9.41 -61.70
CA LYS A 662 -4.73 10.39 -61.58
C LYS A 662 -3.90 10.36 -62.86
N ASN A 663 -3.72 11.53 -63.47
CA ASN A 663 -2.97 11.68 -64.73
C ASN A 663 -3.43 10.70 -65.83
N GLY A 664 -4.74 10.43 -65.91
CA GLY A 664 -5.33 9.53 -66.90
C GLY A 664 -5.28 8.03 -66.56
N GLN A 665 -4.64 7.62 -65.47
CA GLN A 665 -4.63 6.22 -65.00
C GLN A 665 -5.63 6.01 -63.87
N LEU A 666 -6.37 4.88 -63.92
CA LEU A 666 -7.27 4.49 -62.84
C LEU A 666 -6.46 4.23 -61.57
N ALA A 667 -6.70 5.02 -60.54
CA ALA A 667 -6.01 4.95 -59.26
C ALA A 667 -6.76 4.05 -58.26
N GLN A 668 -8.08 4.15 -58.20
CA GLN A 668 -8.93 3.30 -57.36
C GLN A 668 -10.37 3.28 -57.87
N SER A 669 -11.07 2.17 -57.67
CA SER A 669 -12.52 2.04 -57.88
C SER A 669 -13.17 1.50 -56.61
N VAL A 670 -14.36 2.00 -56.26
CA VAL A 670 -15.18 1.51 -55.15
C VAL A 670 -16.64 1.37 -55.58
N GLU A 671 -17.32 0.35 -55.11
CA GLU A 671 -18.75 0.12 -55.34
C GLU A 671 -19.57 0.45 -54.10
N VAL A 672 -20.71 1.08 -54.29
CA VAL A 672 -21.60 1.56 -53.22
C VAL A 672 -23.04 1.25 -53.62
N LEU A 673 -23.86 0.86 -52.66
CA LEU A 673 -25.28 0.62 -52.86
C LEU A 673 -26.08 1.71 -52.17
N VAL A 674 -26.87 2.46 -52.93
CA VAL A 674 -27.83 3.44 -52.40
C VAL A 674 -29.20 2.78 -52.34
N LYS A 675 -29.81 2.74 -51.16
CA LYS A 675 -31.13 2.19 -50.87
C LYS A 675 -32.12 3.26 -50.42
#